data_AF-A0A0N4T3K5-F1
#
_entry.id   AF-A0A0N4T3K5-F1
#
_cell.length_a   1.000
_cell.length_b   1.000
_cell.length_c   1.000
_cell.angle_alpha   90.00
_cell.angle_beta   90.00
_cell.angle_gamma   90.00
#
_symmetry.space_group_name_H-M   'P 1'
#
loop_
_entity.id
_entity.type
_entity.pdbx_description
1 polymer ?
#
loop_
_entity_poly.entity_id
_entity_poly.type
_entity_poly.pdbx_seq_one_letter_code
_entity_poly.pdbx_strand_id
1 'polypeptide(L)'
;MKDGIVEDFSTWLQFFRALKTTSAMRESIDILCRDCDVDCYKLGLIMASVLQHVESYNALKKSPDSGNLVTYTAAVSQLLDVYIYLLKIDNEEPNTTSEECENFDIAEMLFIDKEMLNLCLQRISEYRTENDSTKERNLTFAAFISHFDLNQTSMASSNQKRLKNKLVKKTVAFGDLLFNGVLTGRCTIQHFVNHIIPLLGLSEEDFADAFCAYWLNPCDDLVHHLPRVLILCKHLPKFDSYGRSWLNKVERNILNSQELGAALTLCLVARAVAHTQKHLSSNEMSSNSELNDESYHEDWDKVELTLEWWDLLLRHLHCMIILKALPGNLPICLSDLINGGPAYYREQIGRWSAGFNLDPEHLYDIFDNPTVVNSKAKWEVTIAELRKLFPISLSPELVVSDCAWECVGAWRRQKEKNEAYKLLEKAMKFVELLGEKGVLQHGICFMLWDTFLRHPFRYIYDFLNRKSSRFKKLEDCRIDLAKALDANEDSSSASTVYNLFEDFIEAVFEFQRRKQTKPKYAAMNLRNYTKPLSLMAGLQKPVNYPLVCHHHDLAMVIELQVTLEEWPPGPKYLFDSISERAFFESFYAHPLIPMESVTESIREKRMEFLKKCVSHNGSPEFTRHLRFHVYDLANDWTLSADEIKSKEVIALFQKGLDSEAKDVLRVMENMELLPYELFDVAVARVRKWFDTNEKEDLMMRGLRMSCMDNRMMKCIRESKMEVVLVPPDDIKQLMLQVRICLDRVQLSDQAVKTDCLARDFEKLITMIQ
;
A
#
# COMPACT_ATOMS: atom_id res chain seq x y z
N MET A 1 14.85 -2.59 -54.83
CA MET A 1 15.49 -2.68 -53.50
C MET A 1 14.77 -3.58 -52.51
N LYS A 2 13.42 -3.56 -52.43
CA LYS A 2 12.67 -4.41 -51.48
C LYS A 2 12.86 -5.93 -51.66
N ASP A 3 13.30 -6.38 -52.84
CA ASP A 3 13.40 -7.82 -53.17
C ASP A 3 14.84 -8.38 -53.20
N GLY A 4 15.86 -7.60 -52.79
CA GLY A 4 17.22 -8.12 -52.57
C GLY A 4 18.02 -8.59 -53.80
N ILE A 5 17.60 -8.26 -55.03
CA ILE A 5 18.25 -8.68 -56.27
C ILE A 5 19.52 -7.85 -56.55
N VAL A 6 20.63 -8.50 -56.95
CA VAL A 6 21.96 -7.89 -57.19
C VAL A 6 21.96 -6.78 -58.24
N GLU A 7 21.08 -6.85 -59.25
CA GLU A 7 20.95 -5.83 -60.31
C GLU A 7 20.41 -4.49 -59.79
N ASP A 8 19.58 -4.50 -58.75
CA ASP A 8 19.05 -3.28 -58.14
C ASP A 8 20.14 -2.43 -57.45
N PHE A 9 21.20 -3.08 -56.92
CA PHE A 9 22.28 -2.40 -56.18
C PHE A 9 23.33 -1.76 -57.09
N SER A 10 23.68 -2.41 -58.19
CA SER A 10 24.55 -1.81 -59.22
C SER A 10 23.90 -0.54 -59.79
N THR A 11 22.59 -0.62 -60.05
CA THR A 11 21.77 0.50 -60.53
C THR A 11 21.69 1.62 -59.50
N TRP A 12 21.47 1.29 -58.22
CA TRP A 12 21.49 2.30 -57.17
C TRP A 12 22.87 2.95 -56.97
N LEU A 13 23.96 2.18 -57.03
CA LEU A 13 25.31 2.72 -56.90
C LEU A 13 25.64 3.68 -58.05
N GLN A 14 25.12 3.43 -59.26
CA GLN A 14 25.19 4.37 -60.38
C GLN A 14 24.41 5.67 -60.10
N PHE A 15 23.18 5.56 -59.58
CA PHE A 15 22.40 6.74 -59.17
C PHE A 15 23.07 7.52 -58.04
N PHE A 16 23.62 6.82 -57.03
CA PHE A 16 24.35 7.42 -55.93
C PHE A 16 25.56 8.23 -56.42
N ARG A 17 26.34 7.68 -57.35
CA ARG A 17 27.50 8.36 -57.98
C ARG A 17 27.11 9.58 -58.82
N ALA A 18 25.84 9.66 -59.26
CA ALA A 18 25.32 10.81 -60.01
C ALA A 18 24.83 11.95 -59.11
N LEU A 19 24.69 11.74 -57.80
CA LEU A 19 24.27 12.77 -56.85
C LEU A 19 25.31 13.89 -56.77
N LYS A 20 24.86 15.14 -56.65
CA LYS A 20 25.74 16.34 -56.69
C LYS A 20 25.84 17.10 -55.37
N THR A 21 24.99 16.79 -54.39
CA THR A 21 24.90 17.46 -53.10
C THR A 21 25.21 16.50 -51.97
N THR A 22 25.88 16.99 -50.93
CA THR A 22 26.22 16.19 -49.74
C THR A 22 24.97 15.75 -48.98
N SER A 23 23.92 16.59 -48.96
CA SER A 23 22.61 16.25 -48.36
C SER A 23 21.94 15.06 -49.04
N ALA A 24 21.88 15.04 -50.38
CA ALA A 24 21.22 13.95 -51.11
C ALA A 24 22.01 12.64 -51.01
N MET A 25 23.35 12.73 -51.01
CA MET A 25 24.21 11.56 -50.74
C MET A 25 23.98 11.00 -49.34
N ARG A 26 23.89 11.86 -48.32
CA ARG A 26 23.61 11.44 -46.94
C ARG A 26 22.24 10.77 -46.81
N GLU A 27 21.19 11.39 -47.34
CA GLU A 27 19.84 10.84 -47.33
C GLU A 27 19.75 9.48 -48.05
N SER A 28 20.50 9.32 -49.14
CA SER A 28 20.58 8.03 -49.85
C SER A 28 21.26 6.94 -49.01
N ILE A 29 22.30 7.27 -48.24
CA ILE A 29 22.95 6.33 -47.31
C ILE A 29 21.99 5.97 -46.17
N ASP A 30 21.26 6.96 -45.62
CA ASP A 30 20.26 6.74 -44.57
C ASP A 30 19.15 5.78 -45.04
N ILE A 31 18.63 5.96 -46.25
CA ILE A 31 17.61 5.06 -46.85
C ILE A 31 18.18 3.65 -47.04
N LEU A 32 19.43 3.54 -47.52
CA LEU A 32 20.10 2.25 -47.68
C LEU A 32 20.26 1.52 -46.34
N CYS A 33 20.51 2.24 -45.24
CA CYS A 33 20.67 1.64 -43.92
C CYS A 33 19.34 1.31 -43.21
N ARG A 34 18.22 1.98 -43.56
CA ARG A 34 16.92 1.82 -42.88
C ARG A 34 15.96 0.87 -43.58
N ASP A 35 15.85 0.96 -44.90
CA ASP A 35 14.72 0.40 -45.65
C ASP A 35 15.08 -0.86 -46.46
N CYS A 36 16.34 -1.28 -46.39
CA CYS A 36 16.86 -2.42 -47.13
C CYS A 36 17.05 -3.62 -46.19
N ASP A 37 16.19 -4.63 -46.31
CA ASP A 37 16.33 -5.94 -45.68
C ASP A 37 17.40 -6.78 -46.41
N VAL A 38 18.62 -6.24 -46.43
CA VAL A 38 19.73 -6.75 -47.22
C VAL A 38 20.66 -7.51 -46.31
N ASP A 39 21.08 -8.67 -46.80
CA ASP A 39 22.17 -9.45 -46.23
C ASP A 39 23.36 -8.54 -45.89
N CYS A 40 23.67 -8.43 -44.60
CA CYS A 40 24.67 -7.52 -44.06
C CYS A 40 26.06 -7.73 -44.70
N TYR A 41 26.38 -8.96 -45.12
CA TYR A 41 27.63 -9.26 -45.82
C TYR A 41 27.73 -8.58 -47.19
N LYS A 42 26.61 -8.45 -47.90
CA LYS A 42 26.55 -7.74 -49.20
C LYS A 42 26.57 -6.22 -49.00
N LEU A 43 25.92 -5.74 -47.94
CA LEU A 43 25.91 -4.32 -47.59
C LEU A 43 27.32 -3.80 -47.31
N GLY A 44 28.19 -4.59 -46.68
CA GLY A 44 29.59 -4.22 -46.41
C GLY A 44 30.38 -3.88 -47.68
N LEU A 45 30.25 -4.69 -48.74
CA LEU A 45 30.93 -4.45 -50.03
C LEU A 45 30.43 -3.17 -50.73
N ILE A 46 29.12 -2.89 -50.61
CA ILE A 46 28.50 -1.68 -51.16
C ILE A 46 28.98 -0.45 -50.39
N MET A 47 28.99 -0.50 -49.06
CA MET A 47 29.45 0.61 -48.21
C MET A 47 30.93 0.94 -48.42
N ALA A 48 31.79 -0.05 -48.66
CA ALA A 48 33.18 0.19 -49.03
C ALA A 48 33.29 0.97 -50.38
N SER A 49 32.47 0.60 -51.36
CA SER A 49 32.41 1.29 -52.66
C SER A 49 31.85 2.71 -52.56
N VAL A 50 30.87 2.91 -51.67
CA VAL A 50 30.29 4.23 -51.34
C VAL A 50 31.33 5.11 -50.65
N LEU A 51 32.06 4.58 -49.66
CA LEU A 51 33.12 5.31 -48.95
C LEU A 51 34.22 5.77 -49.91
N GLN A 52 34.71 4.89 -50.79
CA GLN A 52 35.72 5.25 -51.80
C GLN A 52 35.25 6.39 -52.72
N HIS A 53 33.97 6.39 -53.10
CA HIS A 53 33.39 7.46 -53.91
C HIS A 53 33.27 8.78 -53.15
N VAL A 54 32.81 8.74 -51.90
CA VAL A 54 32.69 9.92 -51.04
C VAL A 54 34.06 10.53 -50.69
N GLU A 55 35.09 9.70 -50.48
CA GLU A 55 36.48 10.14 -50.30
C GLU A 55 37.03 10.82 -51.55
N SER A 56 36.79 10.23 -52.73
CA SER A 56 37.17 10.82 -54.03
C SER A 56 36.45 12.17 -54.28
N TYR A 57 35.17 12.25 -53.90
CA TYR A 57 34.37 13.48 -54.00
C TYR A 57 34.86 14.58 -53.03
N ASN A 58 35.25 14.22 -51.80
CA ASN A 58 35.87 15.16 -50.85
C ASN A 58 37.25 15.64 -51.32
N ALA A 59 38.07 14.76 -51.91
CA ALA A 59 39.37 15.14 -52.48
C ALA A 59 39.24 16.21 -53.59
N LEU A 60 38.12 16.20 -54.33
CA LEU A 60 37.81 17.17 -55.38
C LEU A 60 37.20 18.47 -54.84
N LYS A 61 36.27 18.43 -53.88
CA LYS A 61 35.56 19.63 -53.38
C LYS A 61 36.21 20.33 -52.19
N LYS A 62 36.90 19.60 -51.30
CA LYS A 62 37.58 20.10 -50.09
C LYS A 62 36.73 21.07 -49.24
N SER A 63 35.43 20.82 -49.10
CA SER A 63 34.53 21.63 -48.27
C SER A 63 34.31 20.97 -46.89
N PRO A 64 33.97 21.74 -45.84
CA PRO A 64 33.66 21.19 -44.52
C PRO A 64 32.51 20.17 -44.58
N ASP A 65 31.48 20.43 -45.39
CA ASP A 65 30.34 19.51 -45.56
C ASP A 65 30.75 18.19 -46.24
N SER A 66 31.69 18.22 -47.18
CA SER A 66 32.22 17.01 -47.80
C SER A 66 33.11 16.21 -46.85
N GLY A 67 33.84 16.87 -45.94
CA GLY A 67 34.59 16.21 -44.87
C GLY A 67 33.69 15.56 -43.82
N ASN A 68 32.59 16.22 -43.45
CA ASN A 68 31.57 15.66 -42.56
C ASN A 68 30.90 14.42 -43.17
N LEU A 69 30.62 14.44 -44.49
CA LEU A 69 30.05 13.29 -45.19
C LEU A 69 31.02 12.08 -45.22
N VAL A 70 32.32 12.31 -45.43
CA VAL A 70 33.35 11.25 -45.32
C VAL A 70 33.37 10.66 -43.92
N THR A 71 33.36 11.50 -42.90
CA THR A 71 33.39 11.09 -41.49
C THR A 71 32.15 10.25 -41.12
N TYR A 72 30.97 10.70 -41.55
CA TYR A 72 29.70 9.96 -41.39
C TYR A 72 29.72 8.61 -42.12
N THR A 73 30.14 8.60 -43.39
CA THR A 73 30.17 7.37 -44.21
C THR A 73 31.17 6.35 -43.66
N ALA A 74 32.33 6.83 -43.19
CA ALA A 74 33.34 5.99 -42.54
C ALA A 74 32.82 5.40 -41.22
N ALA A 75 32.09 6.18 -40.41
CA ALA A 75 31.48 5.70 -39.18
C ALA A 75 30.42 4.63 -39.43
N VAL A 76 29.54 4.83 -40.42
CA VAL A 76 28.53 3.82 -40.78
C VAL A 76 29.19 2.54 -41.30
N SER A 77 30.23 2.66 -42.13
CA SER A 77 30.97 1.48 -42.63
C SER A 77 31.66 0.72 -41.50
N GLN A 78 32.32 1.43 -40.58
CA GLN A 78 32.99 0.82 -39.43
C GLN A 78 32.00 0.11 -38.49
N LEU A 79 30.86 0.74 -38.22
CA LEU A 79 29.79 0.14 -37.40
C LEU A 79 29.16 -1.08 -38.09
N LEU A 80 29.04 -1.07 -39.41
CA LEU A 80 28.61 -2.23 -40.20
C LEU A 80 29.60 -3.39 -40.10
N ASP A 81 30.90 -3.12 -40.22
CA ASP A 81 31.94 -4.14 -40.06
C ASP A 81 31.90 -4.77 -38.65
N VAL A 82 31.71 -3.95 -37.61
CA VAL A 82 31.53 -4.43 -36.23
C VAL A 82 30.26 -5.26 -36.09
N TYR A 83 29.13 -4.79 -36.62
CA TYR A 83 27.86 -5.53 -36.58
C TYR A 83 27.96 -6.90 -37.26
N ILE A 84 28.56 -6.95 -38.45
CA ILE A 84 28.82 -8.20 -39.17
C ILE A 84 29.71 -9.12 -38.34
N TYR A 85 30.74 -8.57 -37.70
CA TYR A 85 31.65 -9.35 -36.87
C TYR A 85 30.98 -9.92 -35.62
N LEU A 86 30.15 -9.13 -34.91
CA LEU A 86 29.38 -9.61 -33.76
C LEU A 86 28.41 -10.72 -34.14
N LEU A 87 27.73 -10.60 -35.28
CA LEU A 87 26.88 -11.67 -35.81
C LEU A 87 27.65 -12.96 -36.14
N LYS A 88 28.90 -12.84 -36.62
CA LYS A 88 29.75 -14.03 -36.84
C LYS A 88 30.08 -14.72 -35.52
N ILE A 89 30.53 -13.95 -34.53
CA ILE A 89 30.86 -14.47 -33.19
C ILE A 89 29.63 -15.16 -32.58
N ASP A 90 28.44 -14.61 -32.73
CA ASP A 90 27.23 -15.20 -32.17
C ASP A 90 26.83 -16.56 -32.78
N ASN A 91 27.35 -16.88 -33.97
CA ASN A 91 27.15 -18.17 -34.65
C ASN A 91 28.30 -19.17 -34.41
N GLU A 92 29.37 -18.78 -33.73
CA GLU A 92 30.49 -19.66 -33.38
C GLU A 92 30.18 -20.51 -32.13
N GLU A 93 30.71 -21.74 -32.09
CA GLU A 93 30.61 -22.57 -30.89
C GLU A 93 31.46 -22.00 -29.75
N PRO A 94 30.98 -22.04 -28.49
CA PRO A 94 31.77 -21.56 -27.35
C PRO A 94 33.06 -22.37 -27.24
N ASN A 95 34.21 -21.69 -27.16
CA ASN A 95 35.51 -22.34 -27.03
C ASN A 95 35.59 -23.02 -25.66
N THR A 96 35.37 -24.34 -25.62
CA THR A 96 35.43 -25.19 -24.42
C THR A 96 36.85 -25.40 -23.89
N THR A 97 37.87 -24.84 -24.54
CA THR A 97 39.29 -25.00 -24.21
C THR A 97 39.95 -23.73 -23.64
N SER A 98 39.20 -22.66 -23.33
CA SER A 98 39.81 -21.43 -22.83
C SER A 98 40.15 -21.55 -21.33
N GLU A 99 41.42 -21.77 -21.02
CA GLU A 99 42.05 -21.73 -19.68
C GLU A 99 41.86 -20.39 -18.92
N GLU A 100 41.22 -19.36 -19.52
CA GLU A 100 41.08 -18.00 -18.96
C GLU A 100 40.27 -17.94 -17.65
N CYS A 101 39.40 -18.92 -17.38
CA CYS A 101 38.54 -18.95 -16.17
C CYS A 101 38.66 -20.21 -15.31
N GLU A 102 39.26 -21.30 -15.80
CA GLU A 102 39.17 -22.62 -15.15
C GLU A 102 40.05 -22.77 -13.90
N ASN A 103 40.98 -21.85 -13.63
CA ASN A 103 42.02 -22.01 -12.61
C ASN A 103 41.99 -20.97 -11.45
N PHE A 104 40.98 -20.09 -11.37
CA PHE A 104 40.96 -19.03 -10.36
C PHE A 104 39.86 -19.23 -9.31
N ASP A 105 40.22 -19.08 -8.02
CA ASP A 105 39.24 -19.02 -6.94
C ASP A 105 38.46 -17.69 -7.03
N ILE A 106 37.19 -17.80 -7.40
CA ILE A 106 36.30 -16.63 -7.60
C ILE A 106 36.21 -15.80 -6.31
N ALA A 107 36.24 -16.43 -5.14
CA ALA A 107 36.17 -15.73 -3.85
C ALA A 107 37.41 -14.86 -3.63
N GLU A 108 38.60 -15.38 -3.97
CA GLU A 108 39.86 -14.64 -3.94
C GLU A 108 39.83 -13.47 -4.93
N MET A 109 39.35 -13.69 -6.14
CA MET A 109 39.25 -12.63 -7.15
C MET A 109 38.28 -11.50 -6.78
N LEU A 110 37.27 -11.79 -5.96
CA LEU A 110 36.26 -10.85 -5.46
C LEU A 110 36.65 -10.21 -4.12
N PHE A 111 37.74 -10.64 -3.49
CA PHE A 111 38.17 -10.21 -2.16
C PHE A 111 37.08 -10.38 -1.09
N ILE A 112 36.41 -11.54 -1.09
CA ILE A 112 35.38 -11.92 -0.11
C ILE A 112 35.64 -13.32 0.42
N ASP A 113 35.09 -13.62 1.60
CA ASP A 113 35.12 -14.98 2.12
C ASP A 113 34.20 -15.92 1.31
N LYS A 114 34.50 -17.22 1.37
CA LYS A 114 33.73 -18.24 0.64
C LYS A 114 32.30 -18.39 1.15
N GLU A 115 32.07 -18.11 2.43
CA GLU A 115 30.75 -18.24 3.05
C GLU A 115 29.78 -17.18 2.52
N MET A 116 30.20 -15.92 2.45
CA MET A 116 29.47 -14.78 1.90
C MET A 116 29.28 -14.94 0.40
N LEU A 117 30.27 -15.46 -0.33
CA LEU A 117 30.09 -15.78 -1.75
C LEU A 117 28.98 -16.83 -1.93
N ASN A 118 29.07 -17.95 -1.20
CA ASN A 118 28.07 -19.01 -1.26
C ASN A 118 26.67 -18.49 -0.89
N LEU A 119 26.58 -17.65 0.13
CA LEU A 119 25.34 -17.01 0.54
C LEU A 119 24.77 -16.10 -0.56
N CYS A 120 25.60 -15.28 -1.23
CA CYS A 120 25.16 -14.46 -2.35
C CYS A 120 24.66 -15.31 -3.52
N LEU A 121 25.39 -16.35 -3.88
CA LEU A 121 25.03 -17.28 -4.97
C LEU A 121 23.74 -18.03 -4.66
N GLN A 122 23.56 -18.48 -3.42
CA GLN A 122 22.32 -19.11 -2.97
C GLN A 122 21.13 -18.16 -3.15
N ARG A 123 21.24 -16.90 -2.71
CA ARG A 123 20.15 -15.92 -2.87
C ARG A 123 19.81 -15.61 -4.31
N ILE A 124 20.81 -15.54 -5.20
CA ILE A 124 20.58 -15.36 -6.64
C ILE A 124 19.82 -16.56 -7.22
N SER A 125 20.16 -17.78 -6.78
CA SER A 125 19.51 -18.99 -7.25
C SER A 125 18.05 -19.13 -6.78
N GLU A 126 17.77 -18.76 -5.53
CA GLU A 126 16.41 -18.76 -4.95
C GLU A 126 15.49 -17.71 -5.58
N TYR A 127 16.08 -16.63 -6.10
CA TYR A 127 15.37 -15.50 -6.73
C TYR A 127 15.08 -15.71 -8.23
N ARG A 128 15.48 -16.83 -8.86
CA ARG A 128 15.17 -17.05 -10.30
C ARG A 128 13.65 -17.08 -10.50
N THR A 129 13.11 -16.00 -11.06
CA THR A 129 11.79 -15.99 -11.68
C THR A 129 11.82 -16.93 -12.89
N GLU A 130 10.87 -17.85 -12.96
CA GLU A 130 10.58 -18.66 -14.16
C GLU A 130 10.06 -17.71 -15.27
N ASN A 131 10.93 -16.86 -15.81
CA ASN A 131 10.61 -16.02 -16.95
C ASN A 131 10.97 -16.80 -18.20
N ASP A 132 9.99 -17.56 -18.68
CA ASP A 132 9.95 -18.16 -20.01
C ASP A 132 9.74 -17.03 -21.05
N SER A 133 10.74 -16.16 -21.19
CA SER A 133 10.76 -15.15 -22.24
C SER A 133 11.66 -15.64 -23.35
N THR A 134 11.05 -16.18 -24.40
CA THR A 134 11.65 -16.30 -25.72
C THR A 134 12.05 -14.90 -26.18
N LYS A 135 13.26 -14.46 -25.80
CA LYS A 135 13.82 -13.20 -26.25
C LYS A 135 13.94 -13.25 -27.77
N GLU A 136 13.32 -12.30 -28.46
CA GLU A 136 13.68 -11.98 -29.85
C GLU A 136 15.12 -11.47 -29.85
N ARG A 137 16.08 -12.38 -30.00
CA ARG A 137 17.53 -12.11 -29.92
C ARG A 137 18.10 -11.34 -31.12
N ASN A 138 17.28 -11.04 -32.13
CA ASN A 138 17.78 -10.58 -33.42
C ASN A 138 17.55 -9.07 -33.61
N LEU A 139 18.58 -8.28 -33.30
CA LEU A 139 18.62 -6.85 -33.60
C LEU A 139 19.02 -6.64 -35.07
N THR A 140 18.19 -5.98 -35.87
CA THR A 140 18.55 -5.65 -37.27
C THR A 140 19.63 -4.57 -37.35
N PHE A 141 20.35 -4.48 -38.47
CA PHE A 141 21.37 -3.44 -38.67
C PHE A 141 20.80 -2.01 -38.57
N ALA A 142 19.61 -1.78 -39.12
CA ALA A 142 18.90 -0.52 -39.01
C ALA A 142 18.62 -0.15 -37.54
N ALA A 143 18.20 -1.13 -36.74
CA ALA A 143 17.98 -0.95 -35.32
C ALA A 143 19.30 -0.68 -34.58
N PHE A 144 20.37 -1.43 -34.89
CA PHE A 144 21.72 -1.25 -34.35
C PHE A 144 22.27 0.17 -34.59
N ILE A 145 22.26 0.66 -35.84
CA ILE A 145 22.72 2.01 -36.18
C ILE A 145 21.92 3.10 -35.45
N SER A 146 20.62 2.88 -35.23
CA SER A 146 19.77 3.85 -34.52
C SER A 146 20.17 4.08 -33.04
N HIS A 147 21.09 3.28 -32.50
CA HIS A 147 21.64 3.48 -31.16
C HIS A 147 22.73 4.56 -31.12
N PHE A 148 23.29 4.98 -32.26
CA PHE A 148 24.41 5.92 -32.32
C PHE A 148 23.98 7.31 -32.82
N ASP A 149 24.50 8.38 -32.19
CA ASP A 149 24.32 9.76 -32.67
C ASP A 149 25.34 10.07 -33.76
N LEU A 150 24.96 9.76 -35.00
CA LEU A 150 25.80 10.04 -36.17
C LEU A 150 25.70 11.51 -36.64
N ASN A 151 24.97 12.38 -35.94
CA ASN A 151 24.86 13.80 -36.25
C ASN A 151 25.91 14.65 -35.51
N GLN A 152 26.42 14.17 -34.38
CA GLN A 152 27.32 14.89 -33.46
C GLN A 152 28.80 14.52 -33.60
N THR A 153 29.27 13.91 -34.70
CA THR A 153 30.70 13.59 -34.86
C THR A 153 31.56 14.86 -34.78
N SER A 154 32.07 15.15 -33.59
CA SER A 154 32.83 16.35 -33.31
C SER A 154 34.17 16.27 -34.02
N MET A 155 34.45 17.27 -34.83
CA MET A 155 35.77 17.57 -35.38
C MET A 155 36.81 17.56 -34.26
N ALA A 156 37.77 16.64 -34.31
CA ALA A 156 38.99 16.72 -33.50
C ALA A 156 40.21 16.59 -34.41
N SER A 157 40.78 17.76 -34.70
CA SER A 157 42.11 17.99 -35.23
C SER A 157 43.18 17.37 -34.32
N SER A 158 43.56 16.12 -34.56
CA SER A 158 44.93 15.61 -34.34
C SER A 158 45.08 14.27 -35.07
N ASN A 159 46.31 13.91 -35.44
CA ASN A 159 46.67 12.89 -36.43
C ASN A 159 46.36 11.41 -36.08
N GLN A 160 45.25 11.10 -35.40
CA GLN A 160 44.72 9.74 -35.31
C GLN A 160 43.20 9.75 -35.51
N LYS A 161 42.75 9.19 -36.64
CA LYS A 161 41.36 8.96 -37.01
C LYS A 161 40.71 7.94 -36.04
N ARG A 162 40.31 8.36 -34.83
CA ARG A 162 39.39 7.58 -33.98
C ARG A 162 38.05 8.31 -33.92
N LEU A 163 37.03 7.68 -34.50
CA LEU A 163 35.66 8.15 -34.42
C LEU A 163 35.17 8.02 -32.97
N LYS A 164 34.57 9.09 -32.44
CA LYS A 164 33.88 9.08 -31.16
C LYS A 164 32.38 9.04 -31.42
N ASN A 165 31.77 7.89 -31.18
CA ASN A 165 30.34 7.70 -31.28
C ASN A 165 29.69 7.92 -29.91
N LYS A 166 28.53 8.57 -29.91
CA LYS A 166 27.72 8.78 -28.71
C LYS A 166 26.50 7.88 -28.76
N LEU A 167 26.13 7.29 -27.63
CA LEU A 167 24.99 6.39 -27.56
C LEU A 167 23.69 7.18 -27.28
N VAL A 168 22.68 7.01 -28.14
CA VAL A 168 21.36 7.66 -28.06
C VAL A 168 20.33 6.75 -27.42
N LYS A 169 20.38 5.45 -27.73
CA LYS A 169 19.46 4.44 -27.19
C LYS A 169 20.25 3.41 -26.41
N LYS A 170 19.68 2.96 -25.29
CA LYS A 170 20.26 1.94 -24.41
C LYS A 170 19.25 0.82 -24.32
N THR A 171 19.43 -0.23 -25.11
CA THR A 171 18.49 -1.35 -25.15
C THR A 171 19.19 -2.64 -24.78
N VAL A 172 18.43 -3.57 -24.21
CA VAL A 172 18.92 -4.91 -23.86
C VAL A 172 19.41 -5.64 -25.10
N ALA A 173 18.69 -5.55 -26.22
CA ALA A 173 19.05 -6.22 -27.48
C ALA A 173 20.39 -5.73 -28.05
N PHE A 174 20.71 -4.45 -27.93
CA PHE A 174 22.03 -3.92 -28.29
C PHE A 174 23.13 -4.49 -27.39
N GLY A 175 22.87 -4.53 -26.08
CA GLY A 175 23.78 -5.13 -25.12
C GLY A 175 24.00 -6.63 -25.34
N ASP A 176 22.95 -7.35 -25.71
CA ASP A 176 23.01 -8.79 -25.98
C ASP A 176 23.95 -9.08 -27.16
N LEU A 177 23.72 -8.41 -28.30
CA LEU A 177 24.61 -8.50 -29.47
C LEU A 177 26.07 -8.14 -29.13
N LEU A 178 26.29 -7.19 -28.24
CA LEU A 178 27.62 -6.70 -27.90
C LEU A 178 28.37 -7.63 -26.92
N PHE A 179 27.70 -8.06 -25.85
CA PHE A 179 28.35 -8.73 -24.72
C PHE A 179 28.18 -10.25 -24.72
N ASN A 180 27.13 -10.79 -25.36
CA ASN A 180 26.84 -12.23 -25.32
C ASN A 180 28.03 -13.07 -25.81
N GLY A 181 28.65 -12.70 -26.94
CA GLY A 181 29.79 -13.43 -27.50
C GLY A 181 31.01 -13.52 -26.57
N VAL A 182 31.32 -12.45 -25.82
CA VAL A 182 32.46 -12.45 -24.87
C VAL A 182 32.10 -13.15 -23.55
N LEU A 183 30.85 -13.03 -23.09
CA LEU A 183 30.38 -13.65 -21.85
C LEU A 183 30.10 -15.15 -21.98
N THR A 184 29.80 -15.65 -23.18
CA THR A 184 29.62 -17.08 -23.48
C THR A 184 30.93 -17.76 -23.91
N GLY A 185 32.00 -17.00 -24.14
CA GLY A 185 33.31 -17.55 -24.53
C GLY A 185 33.50 -17.88 -25.98
N ARG A 186 32.68 -17.30 -26.85
CA ARG A 186 32.89 -17.32 -28.30
C ARG A 186 34.00 -16.34 -28.72
N CYS A 187 34.23 -15.28 -27.94
CA CYS A 187 35.34 -14.32 -28.11
C CYS A 187 36.20 -14.21 -26.84
N THR A 188 37.52 -14.08 -26.99
CA THR A 188 38.43 -13.86 -25.85
C THR A 188 38.30 -12.43 -25.33
N ILE A 189 38.45 -12.25 -24.01
CA ILE A 189 38.29 -10.92 -23.38
C ILE A 189 39.35 -9.94 -23.93
N GLN A 190 40.58 -10.41 -24.13
CA GLN A 190 41.66 -9.57 -24.66
C GLN A 190 41.38 -9.11 -26.09
N HIS A 191 40.79 -9.97 -26.93
CA HIS A 191 40.42 -9.60 -28.29
C HIS A 191 39.27 -8.60 -28.29
N PHE A 192 38.23 -8.83 -27.49
CA PHE A 192 37.09 -7.93 -27.32
C PHE A 192 37.55 -6.51 -26.92
N VAL A 193 38.40 -6.43 -25.89
CA VAL A 193 38.94 -5.19 -25.32
C VAL A 193 39.84 -4.43 -26.31
N ASN A 194 40.72 -5.14 -27.04
CA ASN A 194 41.70 -4.50 -27.92
C ASN A 194 41.18 -4.19 -29.33
N HIS A 195 40.18 -4.93 -29.82
CA HIS A 195 39.72 -4.84 -31.20
C HIS A 195 38.29 -4.36 -31.33
N ILE A 196 37.33 -4.92 -30.58
CA ILE A 196 35.90 -4.57 -30.75
C ILE A 196 35.58 -3.20 -30.12
N ILE A 197 36.00 -2.97 -28.87
CA ILE A 197 35.71 -1.71 -28.15
C ILE A 197 36.26 -0.49 -28.90
N PRO A 198 37.52 -0.47 -29.39
CA PRO A 198 38.04 0.69 -30.11
C PRO A 198 37.35 0.94 -31.46
N LEU A 199 36.78 -0.10 -32.09
CA LEU A 199 36.05 0.03 -33.35
C LEU A 199 34.64 0.60 -33.16
N LEU A 200 34.01 0.37 -32.00
CA LEU A 200 32.73 0.99 -31.65
C LEU A 200 32.84 2.49 -31.40
N GLY A 201 34.02 2.96 -30.99
CA GLY A 201 34.28 4.37 -30.74
C GLY A 201 33.44 4.98 -29.61
N LEU A 202 32.88 4.16 -28.72
CA LEU A 202 32.06 4.62 -27.61
C LEU A 202 32.91 5.33 -26.55
N SER A 203 32.31 6.33 -25.89
CA SER A 203 32.88 6.85 -24.65
C SER A 203 32.80 5.80 -23.53
N GLU A 204 33.67 5.91 -22.53
CA GLU A 204 33.62 5.04 -21.35
C GLU A 204 32.26 5.09 -20.65
N GLU A 205 31.65 6.27 -20.58
CA GLU A 205 30.33 6.48 -19.99
C GLU A 205 29.22 5.77 -20.78
N ASP A 206 29.26 5.84 -22.12
CA ASP A 206 28.29 5.19 -22.98
C ASP A 206 28.44 3.66 -22.96
N PHE A 207 29.68 3.17 -22.87
CA PHE A 207 29.95 1.75 -22.70
C PHE A 207 29.45 1.24 -21.34
N ALA A 208 29.62 2.02 -20.26
CA ALA A 208 29.08 1.70 -18.93
C ALA A 208 27.57 1.63 -18.92
N ASP A 209 26.93 2.59 -19.58
CA ASP A 209 25.49 2.61 -19.73
C ASP A 209 24.97 1.42 -20.55
N ALA A 210 25.64 1.07 -21.65
CA ALA A 210 25.27 -0.10 -22.44
C ALA A 210 25.41 -1.40 -21.64
N PHE A 211 26.50 -1.55 -20.88
CA PHE A 211 26.73 -2.72 -20.05
C PHE A 211 25.72 -2.82 -18.90
N CYS A 212 25.46 -1.71 -18.19
CA CYS A 212 24.46 -1.69 -17.12
C CYS A 212 23.05 -2.01 -17.66
N ALA A 213 22.67 -1.46 -18.81
CA ALA A 213 21.39 -1.73 -19.45
C ALA A 213 21.22 -3.20 -19.87
N TYR A 214 22.32 -3.86 -20.23
CA TYR A 214 22.34 -5.29 -20.53
C TYR A 214 22.26 -6.15 -19.26
N TRP A 215 23.18 -5.91 -18.31
CA TRP A 215 23.39 -6.79 -17.17
C TRP A 215 22.27 -6.69 -16.13
N LEU A 216 21.73 -5.49 -15.90
CA LEU A 216 20.67 -5.25 -14.92
C LEU A 216 19.26 -5.61 -15.43
N ASN A 217 19.19 -6.39 -16.51
CA ASN A 217 17.95 -6.95 -17.04
C ASN A 217 17.87 -8.45 -16.69
N PRO A 218 16.68 -9.09 -16.66
CA PRO A 218 16.57 -10.51 -16.34
C PRO A 218 17.46 -11.36 -17.26
N CYS A 219 18.45 -12.03 -16.69
CA CYS A 219 19.41 -12.88 -17.38
C CYS A 219 19.34 -14.30 -16.79
N ASP A 220 19.28 -15.29 -17.68
CA ASP A 220 18.97 -16.67 -17.30
C ASP A 220 20.11 -17.33 -16.51
N ASP A 221 21.36 -16.85 -16.64
CA ASP A 221 22.52 -17.47 -15.99
C ASP A 221 23.60 -16.48 -15.48
N LEU A 222 23.20 -15.55 -14.60
CA LEU A 222 24.08 -14.57 -13.97
C LEU A 222 25.31 -15.20 -13.28
N VAL A 223 25.14 -16.39 -12.68
CA VAL A 223 26.20 -17.07 -11.92
C VAL A 223 27.27 -17.62 -12.86
N HIS A 224 26.87 -18.25 -13.96
CA HIS A 224 27.80 -18.81 -14.95
C HIS A 224 28.66 -17.73 -15.61
N HIS A 225 28.09 -16.55 -15.89
CA HIS A 225 28.81 -15.47 -16.55
C HIS A 225 29.65 -14.60 -15.60
N LEU A 226 29.47 -14.72 -14.28
CA LEU A 226 30.12 -13.87 -13.27
C LEU A 226 31.66 -13.85 -13.37
N PRO A 227 32.39 -14.97 -13.55
CA PRO A 227 33.85 -14.95 -13.66
C PRO A 227 34.34 -14.15 -14.86
N ARG A 228 33.68 -14.31 -16.02
CA ARG A 228 34.02 -13.59 -17.25
C ARG A 228 33.71 -12.09 -17.14
N VAL A 229 32.59 -11.72 -16.51
CA VAL A 229 32.28 -10.32 -16.21
C VAL A 229 33.33 -9.71 -15.29
N LEU A 230 33.75 -10.42 -14.25
CA LEU A 230 34.76 -9.94 -13.32
C LEU A 230 36.08 -9.66 -14.03
N ILE A 231 36.55 -10.57 -14.88
CA ILE A 231 37.78 -10.38 -15.66
C ILE A 231 37.59 -9.19 -16.62
N LEU A 232 36.52 -9.17 -17.43
CA LEU A 232 36.23 -8.08 -18.35
C LEU A 232 36.26 -6.71 -17.64
N CYS A 233 35.56 -6.58 -16.52
CA CYS A 233 35.51 -5.36 -15.73
C CYS A 233 36.84 -4.99 -15.04
N LYS A 234 37.75 -5.95 -14.78
CA LYS A 234 39.13 -5.64 -14.32
C LYS A 234 39.98 -4.99 -15.42
N HIS A 235 39.66 -5.20 -16.70
CA HIS A 235 40.34 -4.54 -17.82
C HIS A 235 39.79 -3.13 -18.12
N LEU A 236 38.56 -2.82 -17.69
CA LEU A 236 37.89 -1.52 -17.95
C LEU A 236 38.57 -0.29 -17.29
N PRO A 237 39.16 -0.36 -16.09
CA PRO A 237 39.90 0.77 -15.50
C PRO A 237 41.08 1.25 -16.33
N LYS A 238 41.61 0.43 -17.24
CA LYS A 238 42.71 0.83 -18.14
C LYS A 238 42.28 1.79 -19.25
N PHE A 239 40.97 2.03 -19.40
CA PHE A 239 40.41 2.93 -20.40
C PHE A 239 40.24 4.36 -19.85
N ASP A 240 39.93 4.50 -18.55
CA ASP A 240 39.72 5.77 -17.85
C ASP A 240 41.03 6.23 -17.21
N SER A 241 41.35 7.54 -17.24
CA SER A 241 42.56 8.08 -16.59
C SER A 241 42.68 7.72 -15.11
N TYR A 242 41.61 7.34 -14.40
CA TYR A 242 41.67 6.80 -13.03
C TYR A 242 40.54 5.81 -12.64
N GLY A 243 39.76 5.28 -13.58
CA GLY A 243 38.72 4.26 -13.33
C GLY A 243 37.52 4.66 -12.46
N ARG A 244 37.42 5.93 -12.04
CA ARG A 244 36.35 6.43 -11.15
C ARG A 244 35.04 6.74 -11.87
N SER A 245 35.10 7.11 -13.15
CA SER A 245 33.88 7.46 -13.91
C SER A 245 32.99 6.24 -14.09
N TRP A 246 33.59 5.09 -14.40
CA TRP A 246 32.93 3.79 -14.51
C TRP A 246 32.22 3.38 -13.21
N LEU A 247 32.96 3.37 -12.09
CA LEU A 247 32.42 2.93 -10.80
C LEU A 247 31.22 3.79 -10.37
N ASN A 248 31.32 5.11 -10.50
CA ASN A 248 30.22 6.03 -10.18
C ASN A 248 28.98 5.77 -11.04
N LYS A 249 29.16 5.36 -12.30
CA LYS A 249 28.06 5.09 -13.22
C LYS A 249 27.38 3.76 -12.92
N VAL A 250 28.19 2.73 -12.66
CA VAL A 250 27.72 1.42 -12.23
C VAL A 250 26.96 1.55 -10.91
N GLU A 251 27.50 2.31 -9.96
CA GLU A 251 26.84 2.63 -8.69
C GLU A 251 25.44 3.21 -8.92
N ARG A 252 25.32 4.27 -9.74
CA ARG A 252 24.02 4.92 -10.01
C ARG A 252 23.01 3.97 -10.65
N ASN A 253 23.46 3.05 -11.50
CA ASN A 253 22.56 2.07 -12.12
C ASN A 253 22.16 0.97 -11.14
N ILE A 254 23.10 0.47 -10.31
CA ILE A 254 22.81 -0.47 -9.21
C ILE A 254 21.80 0.14 -8.25
N LEU A 255 21.98 1.42 -7.87
CA LEU A 255 21.11 2.10 -6.92
C LEU A 255 19.64 2.12 -7.38
N ASN A 256 19.41 2.23 -8.69
CA ASN A 256 18.07 2.36 -9.26
C ASN A 256 17.51 1.03 -9.82
N SER A 257 18.26 -0.06 -9.76
CA SER A 257 17.83 -1.35 -10.30
C SER A 257 16.79 -2.01 -9.40
N GLN A 258 15.73 -2.55 -10.01
CA GLN A 258 14.77 -3.44 -9.35
C GLN A 258 15.13 -4.92 -9.50
N GLU A 259 16.06 -5.25 -10.41
CA GLU A 259 16.61 -6.59 -10.58
C GLU A 259 17.74 -6.82 -9.59
N LEU A 260 17.36 -7.24 -8.38
CA LEU A 260 18.27 -7.31 -7.23
C LEU A 260 19.38 -8.34 -7.39
N GLY A 261 19.11 -9.49 -8.04
CA GLY A 261 20.14 -10.51 -8.29
C GLY A 261 21.23 -10.00 -9.24
N ALA A 262 20.83 -9.31 -10.32
CA ALA A 262 21.76 -8.69 -11.25
C ALA A 262 22.52 -7.51 -10.58
N ALA A 263 21.82 -6.72 -9.77
CA ALA A 263 22.44 -5.64 -8.99
C ALA A 263 23.46 -6.18 -7.97
N LEU A 264 23.17 -7.29 -7.28
CA LEU A 264 24.07 -7.95 -6.33
C LEU A 264 25.35 -8.43 -7.01
N THR A 265 25.22 -9.15 -8.13
CA THR A 265 26.38 -9.63 -8.89
C THR A 265 27.23 -8.49 -9.45
N LEU A 266 26.59 -7.43 -9.97
CA LEU A 266 27.32 -6.26 -10.45
C LEU A 266 28.01 -5.49 -9.33
N CYS A 267 27.39 -5.42 -8.14
CA CYS A 267 27.97 -4.83 -6.94
C CYS A 267 29.22 -5.59 -6.49
N LEU A 268 29.20 -6.94 -6.52
CA LEU A 268 30.37 -7.77 -6.24
C LEU A 268 31.54 -7.45 -7.19
N VAL A 269 31.24 -7.34 -8.49
CA VAL A 269 32.24 -7.02 -9.51
C VAL A 269 32.79 -5.60 -9.31
N ALA A 270 31.91 -4.61 -9.14
CA ALA A 270 32.31 -3.22 -8.95
C ALA A 270 33.19 -3.04 -7.70
N ARG A 271 32.83 -3.72 -6.60
CA ARG A 271 33.63 -3.78 -5.37
C ARG A 271 35.02 -4.36 -5.61
N ALA A 272 35.11 -5.49 -6.31
CA ALA A 272 36.40 -6.13 -6.60
C ALA A 272 37.30 -5.26 -7.51
N VAL A 273 36.70 -4.55 -8.46
CA VAL A 273 37.39 -3.56 -9.30
C VAL A 273 37.90 -2.39 -8.46
N ALA A 274 37.07 -1.84 -7.56
CA ALA A 274 37.48 -0.78 -6.64
C ALA A 274 38.66 -1.20 -5.74
N HIS A 275 38.64 -2.45 -5.25
CA HIS A 275 39.74 -3.02 -4.47
C HIS A 275 41.04 -3.13 -5.29
N THR A 276 40.95 -3.54 -6.55
CA THR A 276 42.11 -3.65 -7.45
C THR A 276 42.71 -2.28 -7.79
N GLN A 277 41.87 -1.27 -8.03
CA GLN A 277 42.33 0.11 -8.28
C GLN A 277 43.09 0.68 -7.08
N LYS A 278 42.66 0.36 -5.86
CA LYS A 278 43.36 0.77 -4.63
C LYS A 278 44.78 0.20 -4.58
N HIS A 279 44.95 -1.11 -4.77
CA HIS A 279 46.27 -1.74 -4.73
C HIS A 279 47.26 -1.17 -5.76
N LEU A 280 46.77 -0.75 -6.93
CA LEU A 280 47.57 -0.08 -7.94
C LEU A 280 48.04 1.31 -7.47
N SER A 281 47.13 2.11 -6.90
CA SER A 281 47.45 3.45 -6.39
C SER A 281 48.32 3.47 -5.12
N SER A 282 48.22 2.46 -4.25
CA SER A 282 49.12 2.32 -3.09
C SER A 282 50.53 1.90 -3.51
N ASN A 283 50.66 1.02 -4.50
CA ASN A 283 51.96 0.57 -5.00
C ASN A 283 52.73 1.67 -5.75
N GLU A 284 52.05 2.54 -6.49
CA GLU A 284 52.68 3.71 -7.15
C GLU A 284 53.23 4.74 -6.15
N MET A 285 52.58 4.89 -4.98
CA MET A 285 53.04 5.78 -3.92
C MET A 285 54.28 5.23 -3.21
N SER A 286 54.36 3.90 -3.02
CA SER A 286 55.54 3.23 -2.43
C SER A 286 56.76 3.17 -3.35
N SER A 287 56.57 3.20 -4.68
CA SER A 287 57.69 3.19 -5.65
C SER A 287 58.38 4.54 -5.82
N ASN A 288 57.82 5.62 -5.28
CA ASN A 288 58.39 6.98 -5.38
C ASN A 288 59.02 7.48 -4.07
N SER A 289 59.14 6.64 -3.04
CA SER A 289 59.70 7.03 -1.74
C SER A 289 60.77 6.07 -1.22
N GLU A 290 61.66 5.58 -2.09
CA GLU A 290 63.01 5.23 -1.63
C GLU A 290 63.78 6.54 -1.51
N LEU A 291 63.69 7.19 -0.34
CA LEU A 291 64.73 8.01 0.31
C LEU A 291 64.13 8.70 1.55
N ASN A 292 64.57 8.24 2.74
CA ASN A 292 64.54 8.85 4.07
C ASN A 292 63.15 9.18 4.68
N ASP A 293 62.76 8.47 5.75
CA ASP A 293 63.04 8.87 7.14
C ASP A 293 62.44 7.81 8.10
N GLU A 294 63.23 7.35 9.07
CA GLU A 294 62.72 6.56 10.19
C GLU A 294 61.95 7.50 11.13
N SER A 295 60.67 7.74 10.86
CA SER A 295 59.77 8.35 11.86
C SER A 295 58.71 7.35 12.29
N TYR A 296 58.79 6.98 13.56
CA TYR A 296 57.73 6.34 14.32
C TYR A 296 56.47 7.20 14.25
N HIS A 297 55.61 6.96 13.27
CA HIS A 297 54.25 7.46 13.26
C HIS A 297 53.33 6.33 13.72
N GLU A 298 52.63 6.58 14.83
CA GLU A 298 51.56 5.75 15.35
C GLU A 298 50.59 5.34 14.23
N ASP A 299 50.47 4.03 14.00
CA ASP A 299 49.57 3.40 13.04
C ASP A 299 48.10 3.64 13.43
N TRP A 300 47.58 4.83 13.13
CA TRP A 300 46.15 5.04 13.01
C TRP A 300 45.75 4.65 11.58
N ASP A 301 45.13 3.48 11.43
CA ASP A 301 44.58 3.05 10.16
C ASP A 301 43.58 4.09 9.63
N LYS A 302 43.84 4.59 8.42
CA LYS A 302 42.93 5.50 7.73
C LYS A 302 41.65 4.75 7.38
N VAL A 303 40.56 5.01 8.12
CA VAL A 303 39.22 4.46 7.84
C VAL A 303 38.79 4.88 6.44
N GLU A 304 38.65 3.91 5.55
CA GLU A 304 38.37 4.14 4.13
C GLU A 304 36.88 3.93 3.81
N LEU A 305 36.17 5.04 3.68
CA LEU A 305 34.72 5.06 3.51
C LEU A 305 34.22 4.52 2.15
N THR A 306 35.07 4.46 1.13
CA THR A 306 34.65 4.08 -0.24
C THR A 306 34.44 2.57 -0.40
N LEU A 307 35.32 1.74 0.17
CA LEU A 307 35.12 0.28 0.17
C LEU A 307 33.98 -0.11 1.13
N GLU A 308 33.90 0.57 2.29
CA GLU A 308 32.79 0.40 3.23
C GLU A 308 31.43 0.71 2.59
N TRP A 309 31.36 1.69 1.69
CA TRP A 309 30.15 1.98 0.93
C TRP A 309 29.69 0.79 0.07
N TRP A 310 30.61 0.18 -0.69
CA TRP A 310 30.29 -1.01 -1.49
C TRP A 310 29.88 -2.21 -0.63
N ASP A 311 30.54 -2.40 0.52
CA ASP A 311 30.15 -3.43 1.49
C ASP A 311 28.74 -3.19 2.06
N LEU A 312 28.40 -1.94 2.31
CA LEU A 312 27.07 -1.55 2.79
C LEU A 312 26.00 -1.80 1.72
N LEU A 313 26.25 -1.41 0.47
CA LEU A 313 25.35 -1.69 -0.67
C LEU A 313 25.16 -3.19 -0.85
N LEU A 314 26.23 -3.97 -0.78
CA LEU A 314 26.19 -5.43 -0.90
C LEU A 314 25.30 -6.06 0.17
N ARG A 315 25.48 -5.65 1.44
CA ARG A 315 24.64 -6.13 2.57
C ARG A 315 23.17 -5.75 2.38
N HIS A 316 22.89 -4.53 1.94
CA HIS A 316 21.51 -4.10 1.73
C HIS A 316 20.83 -4.81 0.55
N LEU A 317 21.55 -5.07 -0.56
CA LEU A 317 21.06 -5.89 -1.66
C LEU A 317 20.70 -7.30 -1.20
N HIS A 318 21.55 -7.90 -0.35
CA HIS A 318 21.26 -9.20 0.25
C HIS A 318 19.97 -9.16 1.07
N CYS A 319 19.83 -8.20 1.98
CA CYS A 319 18.61 -8.03 2.78
C CYS A 319 17.37 -7.74 1.91
N MET A 320 17.51 -6.99 0.82
CA MET A 320 16.43 -6.68 -0.10
C MET A 320 15.97 -7.92 -0.88
N ILE A 321 16.88 -8.82 -1.27
CA ILE A 321 16.50 -10.10 -1.91
C ILE A 321 15.65 -10.94 -0.95
N ILE A 322 16.02 -11.00 0.33
CA ILE A 322 15.21 -11.68 1.36
C ILE A 322 13.84 -11.02 1.46
N LEU A 323 13.78 -9.68 1.54
CA LEU A 323 12.50 -8.95 1.55
C LEU A 323 11.66 -9.24 0.29
N LYS A 324 12.27 -9.31 -0.90
CA LYS A 324 11.58 -9.60 -2.16
C LYS A 324 11.10 -11.04 -2.27
N ALA A 325 11.61 -11.95 -1.44
CA ALA A 325 11.13 -13.33 -1.34
C ALA A 325 9.77 -13.44 -0.63
N LEU A 326 9.26 -12.35 -0.03
CA LEU A 326 7.89 -12.30 0.45
C LEU A 326 6.90 -12.42 -0.72
N PRO A 327 5.74 -13.10 -0.53
CA PRO A 327 4.74 -13.23 -1.59
C PRO A 327 4.22 -11.87 -2.05
N GLY A 328 4.12 -11.68 -3.37
CA GLY A 328 3.65 -10.45 -4.00
C GLY A 328 4.77 -9.74 -4.78
N ASN A 329 4.43 -8.63 -5.44
CA ASN A 329 5.40 -7.83 -6.18
C ASN A 329 5.70 -6.55 -5.41
N LEU A 330 6.79 -6.54 -4.63
CA LEU A 330 7.28 -5.36 -3.94
C LEU A 330 8.28 -4.62 -4.84
N PRO A 331 7.96 -3.40 -5.32
CA PRO A 331 8.92 -2.58 -6.04
C PRO A 331 9.94 -2.03 -5.05
N ILE A 332 11.16 -2.58 -5.07
CA ILE A 332 12.24 -2.16 -4.17
C ILE A 332 13.54 -1.94 -4.93
N CYS A 333 14.28 -0.91 -4.53
CA CYS A 333 15.63 -0.60 -4.98
C CYS A 333 16.41 0.14 -3.87
N LEU A 334 17.73 0.24 -4.04
CA LEU A 334 18.61 0.87 -3.05
C LEU A 334 18.41 2.39 -2.93
N SER A 335 18.05 3.08 -4.01
CA SER A 335 17.79 4.51 -3.96
C SER A 335 16.57 4.83 -3.08
N ASP A 336 15.54 3.97 -3.11
CA ASP A 336 14.40 4.09 -2.20
C ASP A 336 14.78 3.89 -0.73
N LEU A 337 15.72 2.98 -0.43
CA LEU A 337 16.25 2.80 0.93
C LEU A 337 16.98 4.05 1.41
N ILE A 338 17.86 4.62 0.57
CA ILE A 338 18.64 5.82 0.92
C ILE A 338 17.70 7.01 1.20
N ASN A 339 16.63 7.14 0.42
CA ASN A 339 15.64 8.22 0.57
C ASN A 339 14.64 7.97 1.71
N GLY A 340 14.23 6.71 1.92
CA GLY A 340 13.28 6.29 2.95
C GLY A 340 13.89 6.26 4.35
N GLY A 341 15.20 6.08 4.45
CA GLY A 341 15.93 6.14 5.71
C GLY A 341 15.72 4.90 6.60
N PRO A 342 15.89 5.04 7.93
CA PRO A 342 16.05 3.88 8.83
C PRO A 342 14.80 3.02 9.02
N ALA A 343 13.62 3.50 8.61
CA ALA A 343 12.35 2.76 8.68
C ALA A 343 12.05 1.93 7.43
N TYR A 344 12.83 2.07 6.36
CA TYR A 344 12.50 1.54 5.03
C TYR A 344 12.04 0.08 5.01
N TYR A 345 12.82 -0.85 5.58
CA TYR A 345 12.48 -2.28 5.56
C TYR A 345 11.16 -2.57 6.27
N ARG A 346 10.90 -1.86 7.36
CA ARG A 346 9.67 -2.00 8.14
C ARG A 346 8.46 -1.43 7.41
N GLU A 347 8.63 -0.29 6.75
CA GLU A 347 7.60 0.29 5.87
C GLU A 347 7.26 -0.66 4.71
N GLN A 348 8.26 -1.32 4.11
CA GLN A 348 7.99 -2.33 3.07
C GLN A 348 7.23 -3.54 3.61
N ILE A 349 7.53 -4.01 4.83
CA ILE A 349 6.75 -5.04 5.51
C ILE A 349 5.32 -4.55 5.78
N GLY A 350 5.15 -3.29 6.18
CA GLY A 350 3.83 -2.66 6.34
C GLY A 350 3.02 -2.68 5.05
N ARG A 351 3.60 -2.25 3.93
CA ARG A 351 2.98 -2.29 2.59
C ARG A 351 2.63 -3.71 2.15
N TRP A 352 3.56 -4.65 2.35
CA TRP A 352 3.34 -6.06 2.08
C TRP A 352 2.16 -6.59 2.90
N SER A 353 2.14 -6.31 4.21
CA SER A 353 1.08 -6.76 5.10
C SER A 353 -0.28 -6.22 4.68
N ALA A 354 -0.38 -4.98 4.19
CA ALA A 354 -1.64 -4.44 3.70
C ALA A 354 -2.18 -5.20 2.48
N GLY A 355 -1.30 -5.64 1.57
CA GLY A 355 -1.69 -6.41 0.38
C GLY A 355 -1.82 -7.92 0.57
N PHE A 356 -1.42 -8.46 1.72
CA PHE A 356 -1.37 -9.90 1.98
C PHE A 356 -2.41 -10.35 3.01
N ASN A 357 -3.09 -11.46 2.77
CA ASN A 357 -4.06 -12.01 3.71
C ASN A 357 -3.33 -12.77 4.83
N LEU A 358 -3.14 -12.10 5.98
CA LEU A 358 -2.55 -12.66 7.19
C LEU A 358 -3.33 -12.18 8.41
N ASP A 359 -3.20 -12.93 9.50
CA ASP A 359 -3.70 -12.58 10.82
C ASP A 359 -2.71 -11.67 11.58
N PRO A 360 -3.12 -10.46 12.01
CA PRO A 360 -2.27 -9.52 12.73
C PRO A 360 -1.58 -10.08 13.99
N GLU A 361 -2.30 -10.88 14.79
CA GLU A 361 -1.76 -11.47 16.02
C GLU A 361 -0.64 -12.46 15.71
N HIS A 362 -0.88 -13.37 14.75
CA HIS A 362 0.16 -14.31 14.29
C HIS A 362 1.40 -13.61 13.74
N LEU A 363 1.24 -12.50 13.01
CA LEU A 363 2.40 -11.72 12.54
C LEU A 363 3.18 -11.12 13.71
N TYR A 364 2.49 -10.58 14.72
CA TYR A 364 3.11 -10.05 15.93
C TYR A 364 3.90 -11.13 16.66
N ASP A 365 3.31 -12.31 16.85
CA ASP A 365 3.91 -13.46 17.52
C ASP A 365 5.18 -13.94 16.82
N ILE A 366 5.24 -13.93 15.49
CA ILE A 366 6.45 -14.27 14.73
C ILE A 366 7.59 -13.28 15.04
N PHE A 367 7.29 -11.99 15.16
CA PHE A 367 8.30 -10.96 15.46
C PHE A 367 8.74 -10.96 16.92
N ASP A 368 7.84 -11.34 17.84
CA ASP A 368 8.10 -11.40 19.28
C ASP A 368 8.82 -12.70 19.66
N ASN A 369 8.33 -13.84 19.18
CA ASN A 369 8.85 -15.16 19.49
C ASN A 369 9.19 -16.00 18.23
N PRO A 370 10.48 -16.15 17.90
CA PRO A 370 10.92 -16.94 16.75
C PRO A 370 10.52 -18.43 16.74
N THR A 371 10.03 -18.98 17.86
CA THR A 371 9.61 -20.40 17.91
C THR A 371 8.25 -20.65 17.26
N VAL A 372 7.45 -19.60 17.03
CA VAL A 372 6.10 -19.71 16.44
C VAL A 372 6.17 -19.97 14.92
N VAL A 373 7.34 -19.72 14.31
CA VAL A 373 7.57 -19.82 12.87
C VAL A 373 7.34 -21.23 12.35
N ASN A 374 6.37 -21.36 11.44
CA ASN A 374 6.12 -22.59 10.71
C ASN A 374 7.12 -22.76 9.57
N SER A 375 8.01 -23.75 9.69
CA SER A 375 9.04 -24.02 8.66
C SER A 375 8.48 -24.38 7.28
N LYS A 376 7.19 -24.72 7.16
CA LYS A 376 6.53 -24.98 5.86
C LYS A 376 6.05 -23.71 5.17
N ALA A 377 5.81 -22.63 5.92
CA ALA A 377 5.34 -21.37 5.38
C ALA A 377 6.55 -20.51 4.98
N LYS A 378 6.84 -20.44 3.67
CA LYS A 378 8.00 -19.70 3.16
C LYS A 378 8.07 -18.26 3.65
N TRP A 379 6.93 -17.56 3.67
CA TRP A 379 6.87 -16.16 4.11
C TRP A 379 7.21 -15.98 5.60
N GLU A 380 6.83 -16.93 6.47
CA GLU A 380 7.14 -16.87 7.91
C GLU A 380 8.64 -17.04 8.15
N VAL A 381 9.27 -17.96 7.42
CA VAL A 381 10.74 -18.15 7.45
C VAL A 381 11.45 -16.88 7.00
N THR A 382 10.97 -16.24 5.92
CA THR A 382 11.50 -14.96 5.43
C THR A 382 11.38 -13.85 6.48
N ILE A 383 10.22 -13.69 7.12
CA ILE A 383 10.02 -12.69 8.18
C ILE A 383 10.95 -12.95 9.37
N ALA A 384 11.06 -14.20 9.81
CA ALA A 384 11.94 -14.59 10.91
C ALA A 384 13.42 -14.30 10.60
N GLU A 385 13.83 -14.50 9.35
CA GLU A 385 15.16 -14.14 8.90
C GLU A 385 15.38 -12.62 8.90
N LEU A 386 14.45 -11.84 8.34
CA LEU A 386 14.53 -10.36 8.37
C LEU A 386 14.63 -9.85 9.81
N ARG A 387 13.87 -10.44 10.74
CA ARG A 387 13.92 -10.10 12.17
C ARG A 387 15.27 -10.37 12.82
N LYS A 388 16.00 -11.40 12.37
CA LYS A 388 17.39 -11.67 12.83
C LYS A 388 18.37 -10.62 12.29
N LEU A 389 18.18 -10.18 11.05
CA LEU A 389 19.03 -9.16 10.41
C LEU A 389 18.81 -7.76 11.00
N PHE A 390 17.57 -7.43 11.37
CA PHE A 390 17.19 -6.11 11.86
C PHE A 390 16.48 -6.15 13.23
N PRO A 391 17.18 -6.59 14.30
CA PRO A 391 16.51 -6.93 15.55
C PRO A 391 15.91 -5.73 16.30
N ILE A 392 16.48 -4.54 16.09
CA ILE A 392 16.00 -3.30 16.70
C ILE A 392 14.95 -2.65 15.81
N SER A 393 15.19 -2.58 14.49
CA SER A 393 14.28 -1.88 13.57
C SER A 393 12.96 -2.63 13.40
N LEU A 394 12.98 -3.97 13.43
CA LEU A 394 11.81 -4.83 13.30
C LEU A 394 11.28 -5.33 14.66
N SER A 395 11.33 -4.50 15.70
CA SER A 395 10.62 -4.84 16.95
C SER A 395 9.11 -4.95 16.66
N PRO A 396 8.37 -5.88 17.33
CA PRO A 396 6.97 -6.14 17.03
C PRO A 396 6.11 -4.87 17.01
N GLU A 397 6.29 -3.99 18.00
CA GLU A 397 5.48 -2.79 18.18
C GLU A 397 5.77 -1.74 17.10
N LEU A 398 7.01 -1.66 16.63
CA LEU A 398 7.37 -0.79 15.52
C LEU A 398 6.76 -1.33 14.21
N VAL A 399 6.77 -2.65 14.02
CA VAL A 399 6.28 -3.27 12.78
C VAL A 399 4.78 -3.08 12.67
N VAL A 400 4.02 -3.43 13.72
CA VAL A 400 2.56 -3.29 13.68
C VAL A 400 2.11 -1.83 13.57
N SER A 401 2.89 -0.87 14.07
CA SER A 401 2.65 0.56 13.85
C SER A 401 2.66 0.93 12.36
N ASP A 402 3.68 0.51 11.62
CA ASP A 402 3.78 0.76 10.18
C ASP A 402 2.78 -0.09 9.38
N CYS A 403 2.44 -1.30 9.85
CA CYS A 403 1.38 -2.12 9.25
C CYS A 403 0.00 -1.44 9.37
N ALA A 404 -0.37 -0.95 10.55
CA ALA A 404 -1.61 -0.20 10.76
C ALA A 404 -1.69 1.02 9.83
N TRP A 405 -0.61 1.79 9.74
CA TRP A 405 -0.52 2.97 8.89
C TRP A 405 -0.70 2.64 7.40
N GLU A 406 0.02 1.63 6.91
CA GLU A 406 -0.07 1.22 5.51
C GLU A 406 -1.42 0.56 5.18
N CYS A 407 -2.05 -0.15 6.12
CA CYS A 407 -3.41 -0.66 5.98
C CYS A 407 -4.43 0.47 5.79
N VAL A 408 -4.40 1.53 6.61
CA VAL A 408 -5.29 2.70 6.44
C VAL A 408 -4.93 3.49 5.17
N GLY A 409 -3.65 3.59 4.84
CA GLY A 409 -3.18 4.18 3.58
C GLY A 409 -3.69 3.42 2.35
N ALA A 410 -3.74 2.09 2.41
CA ALA A 410 -4.30 1.22 1.38
C ALA A 410 -5.83 1.34 1.33
N TRP A 411 -6.51 1.35 2.48
CA TRP A 411 -7.96 1.57 2.59
C TRP A 411 -8.39 2.82 1.82
N ARG A 412 -7.68 3.94 2.01
CA ARG A 412 -7.98 5.20 1.32
C ARG A 412 -7.88 5.11 -0.21
N ARG A 413 -7.04 4.23 -0.73
CA ARG A 413 -6.83 4.04 -2.19
C ARG A 413 -7.72 2.93 -2.76
N GLN A 414 -8.32 2.12 -1.89
CA GLN A 414 -9.06 0.93 -2.30
C GLN A 414 -10.44 1.32 -2.85
N LYS A 415 -10.79 0.74 -4.00
CA LYS A 415 -12.08 0.95 -4.66
C LYS A 415 -13.10 -0.11 -4.28
N GLU A 416 -12.62 -1.31 -3.96
CA GLU A 416 -13.47 -2.43 -3.55
C GLU A 416 -13.78 -2.38 -2.07
N LYS A 417 -15.06 -2.37 -1.73
CA LYS A 417 -15.53 -2.04 -0.37
C LYS A 417 -15.23 -3.13 0.65
N ASN A 418 -15.45 -4.39 0.28
CA ASN A 418 -15.19 -5.52 1.17
C ASN A 418 -13.70 -5.59 1.51
N GLU A 419 -12.83 -5.30 0.54
CA GLU A 419 -11.40 -5.24 0.75
C GLU A 419 -10.98 -3.98 1.53
N ALA A 420 -11.63 -2.84 1.28
CA ALA A 420 -11.43 -1.63 2.10
C ALA A 420 -11.79 -1.89 3.56
N TYR A 421 -12.92 -2.55 3.82
CA TYR A 421 -13.35 -2.94 5.15
C TYR A 421 -12.33 -3.85 5.85
N LYS A 422 -11.90 -4.92 5.18
CA LYS A 422 -10.88 -5.85 5.73
C LYS A 422 -9.59 -5.12 6.08
N LEU A 423 -9.17 -4.15 5.25
CA LEU A 423 -7.98 -3.33 5.51
C LEU A 423 -8.13 -2.48 6.78
N LEU A 424 -9.31 -1.90 6.99
CA LEU A 424 -9.57 -1.09 8.17
C LEU A 424 -9.65 -1.96 9.43
N GLU A 425 -10.34 -3.11 9.38
CA GLU A 425 -10.38 -4.12 10.47
C GLU A 425 -8.98 -4.58 10.85
N LYS A 426 -8.17 -4.91 9.85
CA LYS A 426 -6.79 -5.31 10.04
C LYS A 426 -5.95 -4.19 10.67
N ALA A 427 -6.19 -2.94 10.29
CA ALA A 427 -5.48 -1.81 10.88
C ALA A 427 -5.76 -1.67 12.38
N MET A 428 -7.01 -1.87 12.82
CA MET A 428 -7.34 -1.75 14.25
C MET A 428 -6.79 -2.89 15.08
N LYS A 429 -6.83 -4.12 14.57
CA LYS A 429 -6.13 -5.25 15.21
C LYS A 429 -4.64 -4.96 15.43
N PHE A 430 -3.97 -4.32 14.47
CA PHE A 430 -2.58 -3.87 14.67
C PHE A 430 -2.43 -2.75 15.71
N VAL A 431 -3.40 -1.84 15.82
CA VAL A 431 -3.43 -0.78 16.84
C VAL A 431 -3.70 -1.35 18.24
N GLU A 432 -4.56 -2.35 18.38
CA GLU A 432 -4.84 -3.04 19.65
C GLU A 432 -3.59 -3.71 20.22
N LEU A 433 -2.80 -4.35 19.36
CA LEU A 433 -1.51 -4.97 19.71
C LEU A 433 -0.47 -3.96 20.25
N LEU A 434 -0.69 -2.65 20.08
CA LEU A 434 0.14 -1.60 20.68
C LEU A 434 -0.24 -1.28 22.13
N GLY A 435 -1.25 -1.93 22.72
CA GLY A 435 -1.80 -1.60 24.04
C GLY A 435 -0.73 -1.40 25.13
N GLU A 436 0.24 -2.30 25.21
CA GLU A 436 1.30 -2.17 26.23
C GLU A 436 2.17 -0.91 26.07
N LYS A 437 2.29 -0.40 24.83
CA LYS A 437 3.04 0.82 24.47
C LYS A 437 2.09 2.00 24.27
N GLY A 438 1.38 2.40 25.32
CA GLY A 438 0.36 3.44 25.27
C GLY A 438 0.78 4.73 24.55
N VAL A 439 2.02 5.21 24.71
CA VAL A 439 2.49 6.42 23.99
C VAL A 439 2.50 6.22 22.48
N LEU A 440 2.97 5.06 22.02
CA LEU A 440 3.04 4.75 20.60
C LEU A 440 1.63 4.53 20.04
N GLN A 441 0.79 3.77 20.76
CA GLN A 441 -0.62 3.55 20.42
C GLN A 441 -1.35 4.88 20.22
N HIS A 442 -1.31 5.77 21.22
CA HIS A 442 -1.92 7.10 21.12
C HIS A 442 -1.38 7.92 19.94
N GLY A 443 -0.06 7.93 19.75
CA GLY A 443 0.56 8.67 18.66
C GLY A 443 0.11 8.19 17.28
N ILE A 444 0.01 6.87 17.11
CA ILE A 444 -0.48 6.25 15.88
C ILE A 444 -1.96 6.58 15.67
N CYS A 445 -2.82 6.38 16.68
CA CYS A 445 -4.22 6.74 16.56
C CYS A 445 -4.37 8.22 16.19
N PHE A 446 -3.77 9.13 16.94
CA PHE A 446 -3.81 10.57 16.65
C PHE A 446 -3.47 10.87 15.18
N MET A 447 -2.37 10.31 14.67
CA MET A 447 -1.93 10.55 13.31
C MET A 447 -2.86 9.92 12.26
N LEU A 448 -3.41 8.73 12.52
CA LEU A 448 -4.39 8.07 11.63
C LEU A 448 -5.66 8.92 11.48
N TRP A 449 -6.17 9.49 12.59
CA TRP A 449 -7.31 10.41 12.54
C TRP A 449 -6.99 11.68 11.76
N ASP A 450 -5.89 12.34 12.09
CA ASP A 450 -5.50 13.61 11.50
C ASP A 450 -5.26 13.50 10.00
N THR A 451 -4.66 12.38 9.57
CA THR A 451 -4.20 12.16 8.19
C THR A 451 -5.27 11.54 7.30
N PHE A 452 -6.05 10.58 7.81
CA PHE A 452 -6.92 9.74 6.99
C PHE A 452 -8.40 9.81 7.36
N LEU A 453 -8.76 9.76 8.65
CA LEU A 453 -10.16 9.50 9.05
C LEU A 453 -11.02 10.76 9.26
N ARG A 454 -10.41 11.89 9.66
CA ARG A 454 -11.16 13.13 9.96
C ARG A 454 -12.04 13.58 8.79
N HIS A 455 -11.50 13.59 7.57
CA HIS A 455 -12.21 14.13 6.41
C HIS A 455 -13.37 13.23 5.95
N PRO A 456 -13.21 11.89 5.81
CA PRO A 456 -14.32 10.96 5.59
C PRO A 456 -15.42 11.08 6.64
N PHE A 457 -15.06 11.18 7.92
CA PHE A 457 -16.04 11.31 8.99
C PHE A 457 -16.82 12.64 8.89
N ARG A 458 -16.11 13.75 8.64
CA ARG A 458 -16.74 15.06 8.39
C ARG A 458 -17.68 15.02 7.19
N TYR A 459 -17.31 14.30 6.13
CA TYR A 459 -18.16 14.14 4.96
C TYR A 459 -19.49 13.47 5.31
N ILE A 460 -19.46 12.40 6.11
CA ILE A 460 -20.65 11.71 6.61
C ILE A 460 -21.50 12.70 7.42
N TYR A 461 -20.91 13.37 8.41
CA TYR A 461 -21.59 14.40 9.20
C TYR A 461 -22.28 15.48 8.34
N ASP A 462 -21.57 16.07 7.37
CA ASP A 462 -22.11 17.12 6.50
C ASP A 462 -23.25 16.60 5.63
N PHE A 463 -23.14 15.35 5.16
CA PHE A 463 -24.15 14.71 4.34
C PHE A 463 -25.46 14.52 5.12
N LEU A 464 -25.38 13.99 6.33
CA LEU A 464 -26.52 13.73 7.21
C LEU A 464 -27.27 15.01 7.64
N ASN A 465 -26.57 16.13 7.63
CA ASN A 465 -27.13 17.44 7.97
C ASN A 465 -27.83 18.16 6.81
N ARG A 466 -27.79 17.64 5.57
CA ARG A 466 -28.44 18.25 4.41
C ARG A 466 -29.94 17.97 4.39
N LYS A 467 -30.76 19.01 4.60
CA LYS A 467 -32.22 18.96 4.40
C LYS A 467 -32.56 18.98 2.90
N SER A 468 -32.73 17.84 2.22
CA SER A 468 -33.39 17.80 0.90
C SER A 468 -33.62 16.38 0.37
N SER A 469 -34.76 16.22 -0.31
CA SER A 469 -35.26 15.12 -1.16
C SER A 469 -34.33 14.55 -2.24
N ARG A 470 -33.01 14.77 -2.21
CA ARG A 470 -32.02 14.12 -3.10
C ARG A 470 -31.50 12.81 -2.53
N PHE A 471 -32.39 12.03 -1.91
CA PHE A 471 -32.12 10.72 -1.32
C PHE A 471 -31.55 9.70 -2.33
N LYS A 472 -31.75 9.89 -3.65
CA LYS A 472 -31.13 9.07 -4.70
C LYS A 472 -29.60 9.18 -4.81
N LYS A 473 -28.96 10.24 -4.26
CA LYS A 473 -27.49 10.32 -4.22
C LYS A 473 -26.87 9.50 -3.08
N LEU A 474 -27.69 9.00 -2.15
CA LEU A 474 -27.24 8.00 -1.18
C LEU A 474 -26.93 6.67 -1.89
N GLU A 475 -27.41 6.36 -3.11
CA GLU A 475 -26.95 5.18 -3.85
C GLU A 475 -25.44 5.24 -4.18
N ASP A 476 -24.93 6.46 -4.40
CA ASP A 476 -23.53 6.77 -4.68
C ASP A 476 -22.70 6.99 -3.39
N CYS A 477 -23.29 7.47 -2.29
CA CYS A 477 -22.62 7.58 -0.98
C CYS A 477 -22.72 6.31 -0.10
N ARG A 478 -23.71 5.44 -0.35
CA ARG A 478 -23.76 4.03 0.09
C ARG A 478 -22.53 3.27 -0.40
N ILE A 479 -21.74 3.83 -1.31
CA ILE A 479 -20.58 3.17 -1.89
C ILE A 479 -19.36 3.21 -0.96
N ASP A 480 -19.25 4.12 0.01
CA ASP A 480 -17.99 4.21 0.78
C ASP A 480 -18.09 3.75 2.25
N LEU A 481 -19.29 3.59 2.83
CA LEU A 481 -19.44 3.08 4.22
C LEU A 481 -20.55 2.03 4.38
N ALA A 482 -21.75 2.26 3.82
CA ALA A 482 -22.89 1.37 4.04
C ALA A 482 -22.84 0.04 3.26
N LYS A 483 -22.16 -0.05 2.11
CA LYS A 483 -21.97 -1.32 1.36
C LYS A 483 -20.80 -2.18 1.86
N ALA A 484 -20.13 -1.78 2.95
CA ALA A 484 -19.38 -2.71 3.81
C ALA A 484 -20.29 -3.39 4.86
N LEU A 485 -21.47 -2.79 5.13
CA LEU A 485 -22.43 -3.29 6.11
C LEU A 485 -23.44 -4.30 5.51
N ASP A 486 -23.54 -4.40 4.18
CA ASP A 486 -24.59 -5.13 3.47
C ASP A 486 -24.06 -6.41 2.77
N ALA A 487 -23.20 -7.17 3.46
CA ALA A 487 -22.73 -8.48 3.01
C ALA A 487 -23.55 -9.57 3.74
N ASN A 488 -24.56 -10.11 3.04
CA ASN A 488 -25.27 -11.39 3.25
C ASN A 488 -25.50 -11.89 4.69
N GLU A 489 -26.77 -11.94 5.09
CA GLU A 489 -27.46 -12.86 6.02
C GLU A 489 -26.87 -13.25 7.40
N ASP A 490 -25.64 -12.89 7.73
CA ASP A 490 -25.09 -13.06 9.07
C ASP A 490 -24.93 -11.67 9.72
N SER A 491 -25.75 -11.43 10.74
CA SER A 491 -26.05 -10.17 11.44
C SER A 491 -24.90 -9.41 12.15
N SER A 492 -23.67 -9.42 11.61
CA SER A 492 -22.46 -8.90 12.28
C SER A 492 -21.82 -7.66 11.65
N SER A 493 -22.07 -7.35 10.37
CA SER A 493 -21.30 -6.36 9.60
C SER A 493 -21.56 -4.90 9.96
N ALA A 494 -22.80 -4.53 10.31
CA ALA A 494 -23.15 -3.15 10.71
C ALA A 494 -22.43 -2.69 11.99
N SER A 495 -22.06 -3.63 12.88
CA SER A 495 -21.39 -3.34 14.15
C SER A 495 -19.92 -2.90 14.00
N THR A 496 -19.28 -3.19 12.87
CA THR A 496 -17.81 -3.20 12.83
C THR A 496 -17.16 -1.90 12.38
N VAL A 497 -17.82 -1.05 11.57
CA VAL A 497 -17.30 0.30 11.26
C VAL A 497 -17.25 1.20 12.51
N TYR A 498 -18.09 0.90 13.49
CA TYR A 498 -18.04 1.52 14.80
C TYR A 498 -17.10 0.82 15.76
N ASN A 499 -16.99 -0.52 15.79
CA ASN A 499 -15.91 -1.19 16.54
C ASN A 499 -14.57 -0.54 16.17
N LEU A 500 -14.33 -0.28 14.88
CA LEU A 500 -13.16 0.44 14.39
C LEU A 500 -12.97 1.87 14.95
N PHE A 501 -14.05 2.62 15.18
CA PHE A 501 -13.97 3.97 15.74
C PHE A 501 -13.88 3.94 17.26
N GLU A 502 -14.52 2.99 17.93
CA GLU A 502 -14.36 2.73 19.35
C GLU A 502 -13.01 2.18 19.70
N ASP A 503 -12.51 1.18 19.01
CA ASP A 503 -11.16 0.63 19.19
C ASP A 503 -10.14 1.76 19.02
N PHE A 504 -10.38 2.65 18.05
CA PHE A 504 -9.58 3.84 17.82
C PHE A 504 -9.66 4.85 18.99
N ILE A 505 -10.87 5.14 19.47
CA ILE A 505 -11.13 6.12 20.55
C ILE A 505 -10.71 5.57 21.93
N GLU A 506 -10.98 4.30 22.22
CA GLU A 506 -10.54 3.56 23.40
C GLU A 506 -9.01 3.42 23.43
N ALA A 507 -8.35 3.16 22.30
CA ALA A 507 -6.90 3.21 22.20
C ALA A 507 -6.33 4.62 22.52
N VAL A 508 -7.06 5.69 22.15
CA VAL A 508 -6.72 7.08 22.55
C VAL A 508 -7.01 7.32 24.03
N PHE A 509 -8.06 6.72 24.61
CA PHE A 509 -8.47 6.86 26.01
C PHE A 509 -7.58 6.08 26.98
N GLU A 510 -7.22 4.83 26.69
CA GLU A 510 -6.36 3.99 27.51
C GLU A 510 -4.96 4.61 27.72
N PHE A 511 -4.48 5.40 26.75
CA PHE A 511 -3.25 6.18 26.90
C PHE A 511 -3.30 7.19 28.05
N GLN A 512 -4.42 7.88 28.26
CA GLN A 512 -4.53 8.85 29.36
C GLN A 512 -4.70 8.18 30.72
N ARG A 513 -5.34 7.00 30.78
CA ARG A 513 -5.43 6.19 32.00
C ARG A 513 -4.05 5.64 32.42
N ARG A 514 -3.22 5.25 31.46
CA ARG A 514 -1.88 4.69 31.72
C ARG A 514 -0.86 5.80 31.95
N LYS A 515 -0.42 6.01 33.20
CA LYS A 515 0.76 6.83 33.51
C LYS A 515 2.01 6.20 32.86
N GLN A 516 2.37 6.62 31.65
CA GLN A 516 3.56 6.10 30.97
C GLN A 516 4.65 7.15 30.80
N THR A 517 5.88 6.67 30.99
CA THR A 517 7.13 7.40 30.79
C THR A 517 7.35 7.70 29.30
N LYS A 518 7.88 8.90 29.00
CA LYS A 518 8.24 9.30 27.63
C LYS A 518 9.10 8.21 26.95
N PRO A 519 8.85 7.89 25.67
CA PRO A 519 9.67 6.96 24.93
C PRO A 519 11.13 7.46 24.88
N LYS A 520 12.09 6.56 25.15
CA LYS A 520 13.53 6.85 25.11
C LYS A 520 14.09 7.11 23.70
N TYR A 521 13.24 7.12 22.67
CA TYR A 521 13.64 7.23 21.26
C TYR A 521 13.90 8.67 20.78
N ALA A 522 13.79 9.67 21.65
CA ALA A 522 13.77 11.09 21.29
C ALA A 522 15.14 11.76 21.02
N ALA A 523 16.19 11.02 20.64
CA ALA A 523 17.55 11.60 20.53
C ALA A 523 18.34 11.17 19.29
N MET A 524 17.72 10.98 18.13
CA MET A 524 18.46 10.90 16.86
C MET A 524 18.21 12.16 16.03
N ASN A 525 19.25 12.97 15.82
CA ASN A 525 19.24 14.17 14.99
C ASN A 525 19.13 13.78 13.49
N LEU A 526 17.97 13.31 13.06
CA LEU A 526 17.67 12.97 11.66
C LEU A 526 17.23 14.22 10.88
N ARG A 527 18.07 15.27 10.82
CA ARG A 527 17.71 16.53 10.11
C ARG A 527 17.59 16.39 8.59
N ASN A 528 18.23 15.37 8.00
CA ASN A 528 18.38 15.23 6.55
C ASN A 528 17.60 14.04 5.95
N TYR A 529 16.81 13.30 6.74
CA TYR A 529 16.10 12.08 6.30
C TYR A 529 14.65 12.09 6.75
N THR A 530 13.81 11.31 6.07
CA THR A 530 12.42 11.05 6.48
C THR A 530 12.41 10.47 7.89
N LYS A 531 11.65 11.10 8.79
CA LYS A 531 11.55 10.65 10.18
C LYS A 531 10.67 9.40 10.24
N PRO A 532 11.09 8.33 10.95
CA PRO A 532 10.25 7.15 11.15
C PRO A 532 8.88 7.49 11.74
N LEU A 533 7.85 6.76 11.32
CA LEU A 533 6.48 6.91 11.83
C LEU A 533 6.43 6.82 13.36
N SER A 534 7.11 5.83 13.95
CA SER A 534 7.16 5.62 15.40
C SER A 534 7.74 6.81 16.17
N LEU A 535 8.73 7.52 15.59
CA LEU A 535 9.27 8.74 16.18
C LEU A 535 8.24 9.87 16.11
N MET A 536 7.54 10.01 14.98
CA MET A 536 6.50 11.03 14.82
C MET A 536 5.31 10.76 15.77
N ALA A 537 4.92 9.51 15.95
CA ALA A 537 3.90 9.07 16.89
C ALA A 537 4.28 9.41 18.33
N GLY A 538 5.52 9.10 18.74
CA GLY A 538 6.02 9.42 20.08
C GLY A 538 6.15 10.92 20.39
N LEU A 539 6.09 11.79 19.37
CA LEU A 539 6.15 13.24 19.51
C LEU A 539 4.77 13.93 19.50
N GLN A 540 3.68 13.16 19.35
CA GLN A 540 2.33 13.74 19.34
C GLN A 540 1.99 14.36 20.69
N LYS A 541 1.25 15.48 20.63
CA LYS A 541 0.76 16.17 21.82
C LYS A 541 -0.34 15.33 22.49
N PRO A 542 -0.48 15.40 23.82
CA PRO A 542 -1.62 14.77 24.48
C PRO A 542 -2.93 15.35 23.95
N VAL A 543 -3.93 14.48 23.78
CA VAL A 543 -5.28 14.89 23.40
C VAL A 543 -6.00 15.64 24.53
N ASN A 544 -6.91 16.52 24.16
CA ASN A 544 -7.92 17.12 25.02
C ASN A 544 -9.05 16.10 25.23
N TYR A 545 -9.13 15.54 26.44
CA TYR A 545 -10.06 14.46 26.77
C TYR A 545 -11.54 14.81 26.52
N PRO A 546 -12.08 15.93 27.07
CA PRO A 546 -13.43 16.38 26.73
C PRO A 546 -13.71 16.47 25.23
N LEU A 547 -12.72 16.87 24.43
CA LEU A 547 -12.88 16.96 22.98
C LEU A 547 -12.99 15.58 22.33
N VAL A 548 -12.23 14.59 22.80
CA VAL A 548 -12.32 13.20 22.31
C VAL A 548 -13.68 12.59 22.67
N CYS A 549 -14.13 12.73 23.93
CA CYS A 549 -15.49 12.30 24.34
C CYS A 549 -16.56 12.96 23.47
N HIS A 550 -16.45 14.26 23.21
CA HIS A 550 -17.39 14.97 22.34
C HIS A 550 -17.42 14.46 20.89
N HIS A 551 -16.29 13.97 20.36
CA HIS A 551 -16.25 13.32 19.04
C HIS A 551 -16.81 11.90 19.07
N HIS A 552 -16.64 11.20 20.19
CA HIS A 552 -17.18 9.87 20.43
C HIS A 552 -18.72 9.89 20.52
N ASP A 553 -19.31 10.84 21.24
CA ASP A 553 -20.76 11.11 21.21
C ASP A 553 -21.28 11.30 19.78
N LEU A 554 -20.56 12.10 18.99
CA LEU A 554 -20.94 12.36 17.61
C LEU A 554 -20.88 11.08 16.75
N ALA A 555 -19.93 10.20 17.00
CA ALA A 555 -19.81 8.93 16.29
C ALA A 555 -20.93 7.97 16.63
N MET A 556 -21.28 7.82 17.90
CA MET A 556 -22.45 7.05 18.33
C MET A 556 -23.73 7.57 17.67
N VAL A 557 -23.92 8.90 17.64
CA VAL A 557 -25.05 9.52 16.94
C VAL A 557 -25.06 9.16 15.45
N ILE A 558 -23.94 9.33 14.76
CA ILE A 558 -23.85 9.04 13.32
C ILE A 558 -24.13 7.57 13.03
N GLU A 559 -23.58 6.65 13.82
CA GLU A 559 -23.80 5.22 13.65
C GLU A 559 -25.27 4.84 13.89
N LEU A 560 -25.89 5.33 14.98
CA LEU A 560 -27.30 5.08 15.26
C LEU A 560 -28.19 5.55 14.10
N GLN A 561 -27.91 6.74 13.56
CA GLN A 561 -28.72 7.26 12.47
C GLN A 561 -28.46 6.55 11.13
N VAL A 562 -27.22 6.15 10.84
CA VAL A 562 -26.88 5.41 9.62
C VAL A 562 -27.46 4.00 9.65
N THR A 563 -27.34 3.32 10.78
CA THR A 563 -27.74 1.91 10.92
C THR A 563 -29.25 1.75 11.05
N LEU A 564 -29.91 2.64 11.78
CA LEU A 564 -31.37 2.60 11.96
C LEU A 564 -32.12 3.38 10.88
N GLU A 565 -31.40 3.97 9.91
CA GLU A 565 -31.93 4.87 8.89
C GLU A 565 -32.75 6.04 9.48
N GLU A 566 -32.35 6.52 10.66
CA GLU A 566 -33.12 7.45 11.46
C GLU A 566 -32.79 8.93 11.21
N TRP A 567 -33.55 9.54 10.28
CA TRP A 567 -33.41 10.94 9.84
C TRP A 567 -34.78 11.57 9.57
N PRO A 568 -35.05 12.87 9.85
CA PRO A 568 -34.34 13.87 10.69
C PRO A 568 -34.62 13.71 12.21
N PRO A 569 -33.93 14.48 13.10
CA PRO A 569 -33.00 15.59 12.82
C PRO A 569 -31.57 15.13 12.51
N GLY A 570 -30.86 15.83 11.62
CA GLY A 570 -29.44 15.56 11.36
C GLY A 570 -28.56 15.79 12.62
N PRO A 571 -27.33 15.22 12.67
CA PRO A 571 -26.52 15.15 13.89
C PRO A 571 -26.30 16.50 14.55
N LYS A 572 -26.11 17.57 13.77
CA LYS A 572 -25.80 18.91 14.29
C LYS A 572 -26.88 19.49 15.21
N TYR A 573 -28.13 19.04 15.03
CA TYR A 573 -29.26 19.56 15.79
C TYR A 573 -29.38 18.95 17.17
N LEU A 574 -28.58 17.91 17.47
CA LEU A 574 -28.45 17.30 18.80
C LEU A 574 -27.38 17.99 19.64
N PHE A 575 -26.68 18.99 19.10
CA PHE A 575 -25.64 19.75 19.77
C PHE A 575 -25.92 21.25 19.68
N ASP A 576 -25.43 22.03 20.64
CA ASP A 576 -25.54 23.49 20.55
C ASP A 576 -24.51 24.07 19.57
N SER A 577 -24.69 25.33 19.19
CA SER A 577 -23.84 25.98 18.18
C SER A 577 -22.39 26.20 18.61
N ILE A 578 -22.08 26.09 19.91
CA ILE A 578 -20.71 26.20 20.44
C ILE A 578 -20.03 24.84 20.32
N SER A 579 -20.72 23.79 20.77
CA SER A 579 -20.33 22.39 20.67
C SER A 579 -20.16 21.94 19.22
N GLU A 580 -21.05 22.39 18.33
CA GLU A 580 -20.98 22.09 16.88
C GLU A 580 -19.66 22.58 16.27
N ARG A 581 -19.15 23.73 16.71
CA ARG A 581 -17.89 24.30 16.22
C ARG A 581 -16.65 23.55 16.69
N ALA A 582 -16.77 22.74 17.75
CA ALA A 582 -15.66 21.94 18.26
C ALA A 582 -15.42 20.67 17.42
N PHE A 583 -16.39 20.25 16.61
CA PHE A 583 -16.24 19.06 15.76
C PHE A 583 -15.15 19.23 14.72
N PHE A 584 -14.39 18.15 14.51
CA PHE A 584 -13.30 18.03 13.55
C PHE A 584 -12.08 18.92 13.82
N GLU A 585 -12.05 19.62 14.96
CA GLU A 585 -10.83 20.24 15.45
C GLU A 585 -9.77 19.18 15.74
N SER A 586 -8.50 19.59 15.75
CA SER A 586 -7.43 18.66 16.10
C SER A 586 -7.56 18.21 17.56
N PHE A 587 -7.26 16.95 17.88
CA PHE A 587 -7.52 16.44 19.23
C PHE A 587 -6.71 17.14 20.33
N TYR A 588 -5.63 17.87 20.02
CA TYR A 588 -4.91 18.70 21.00
C TYR A 588 -5.52 20.11 21.18
N ALA A 589 -6.56 20.47 20.41
CA ALA A 589 -7.21 21.76 20.48
C ALA A 589 -8.04 21.88 21.77
N HIS A 590 -8.26 23.12 22.21
CA HIS A 590 -9.03 23.42 23.41
C HIS A 590 -10.25 24.30 23.08
N PRO A 591 -11.19 23.81 22.25
CA PRO A 591 -12.43 24.52 22.00
C PRO A 591 -13.30 24.53 23.26
N LEU A 592 -14.23 25.49 23.33
CA LEU A 592 -15.23 25.54 24.39
C LEU A 592 -16.26 24.42 24.15
N ILE A 593 -16.40 23.52 25.12
CA ILE A 593 -17.40 22.44 25.12
C ILE A 593 -18.27 22.62 26.37
N PRO A 594 -19.56 22.97 26.23
CA PRO A 594 -20.49 23.10 27.34
C PRO A 594 -20.73 21.75 28.02
N MET A 595 -20.14 21.54 29.19
CA MET A 595 -20.21 20.26 29.90
C MET A 595 -21.46 20.10 30.78
N GLU A 596 -22.14 21.17 31.20
CA GLU A 596 -23.17 21.09 32.26
C GLU A 596 -24.51 21.80 31.98
N SER A 597 -24.62 22.67 30.96
CA SER A 597 -25.88 23.39 30.72
C SER A 597 -26.20 23.54 29.23
N VAL A 598 -26.91 22.55 28.69
CA VAL A 598 -27.49 22.63 27.35
C VAL A 598 -28.93 23.15 27.46
N THR A 599 -29.39 23.93 26.46
CA THR A 599 -30.77 24.45 26.43
C THR A 599 -31.80 23.33 26.45
N GLU A 600 -32.95 23.57 27.09
CA GLU A 600 -34.02 22.57 27.22
C GLU A 600 -34.51 22.05 25.86
N SER A 601 -34.56 22.92 24.84
CA SER A 601 -34.91 22.53 23.48
C SER A 601 -33.97 21.47 22.87
N ILE A 602 -32.68 21.48 23.21
CA ILE A 602 -31.74 20.45 22.74
C ILE A 602 -31.87 19.19 23.58
N ARG A 603 -32.09 19.31 24.89
CA ARG A 603 -32.37 18.18 25.77
C ARG A 603 -33.58 17.38 25.29
N GLU A 604 -34.66 18.08 24.94
CA GLU A 604 -35.87 17.50 24.34
C GLU A 604 -35.56 16.76 23.03
N LYS A 605 -34.80 17.37 22.11
CA LYS A 605 -34.41 16.73 20.84
C LYS A 605 -33.55 15.49 21.03
N ARG A 606 -32.60 15.53 21.97
CA ARG A 606 -31.77 14.37 22.32
C ARG A 606 -32.62 13.24 22.90
N MET A 607 -33.54 13.56 23.80
CA MET A 607 -34.47 12.58 24.37
C MET A 607 -35.38 11.98 23.31
N GLU A 608 -35.96 12.80 22.44
CA GLU A 608 -36.81 12.34 21.32
C GLU A 608 -36.02 11.42 20.36
N PHE A 609 -34.79 11.81 20.02
CA PHE A 609 -33.90 11.02 19.19
C PHE A 609 -33.61 9.64 19.79
N LEU A 610 -33.17 9.56 21.06
CA LEU A 610 -32.85 8.29 21.71
C LEU A 610 -34.11 7.41 21.90
N LYS A 611 -35.26 8.01 22.23
CA LYS A 611 -36.56 7.31 22.27
C LYS A 611 -36.95 6.73 20.90
N LYS A 612 -36.59 7.41 19.81
CA LYS A 612 -36.84 6.91 18.45
C LYS A 612 -35.91 5.75 18.10
N CYS A 613 -34.61 5.87 18.42
CA CYS A 613 -33.64 4.79 18.24
C CYS A 613 -34.06 3.52 18.98
N VAL A 614 -34.38 3.62 20.27
CA VAL A 614 -34.75 2.44 21.08
C VAL A 614 -36.05 1.78 20.63
N SER A 615 -36.91 2.49 19.88
CA SER A 615 -38.12 1.91 19.31
C SER A 615 -37.83 0.88 18.20
N HIS A 616 -36.60 0.86 17.67
CA HIS A 616 -36.12 -0.17 16.74
C HIS A 616 -35.85 -1.50 17.44
N ASN A 617 -35.75 -1.55 18.77
CA ASN A 617 -35.47 -2.79 19.49
C ASN A 617 -36.46 -3.91 19.12
N GLY A 618 -35.91 -5.08 18.77
CA GLY A 618 -36.63 -6.19 18.16
C GLY A 618 -36.61 -6.21 16.61
N SER A 619 -35.98 -5.24 15.96
CA SER A 619 -35.64 -5.32 14.53
C SER A 619 -34.28 -5.99 14.33
N PRO A 620 -34.00 -6.62 13.17
CA PRO A 620 -32.73 -7.31 12.94
C PRO A 620 -31.52 -6.36 12.93
N GLU A 621 -31.73 -5.08 12.64
CA GLU A 621 -30.69 -4.04 12.61
C GLU A 621 -30.32 -3.55 14.02
N PHE A 622 -31.24 -3.66 15.00
CA PHE A 622 -31.01 -3.17 16.36
C PHE A 622 -30.25 -4.19 17.20
N THR A 623 -28.94 -4.03 17.27
CA THR A 623 -28.06 -4.93 18.04
C THR A 623 -27.95 -4.54 19.51
N ARG A 624 -27.49 -5.47 20.34
CA ARG A 624 -27.15 -5.19 21.76
C ARG A 624 -26.17 -4.03 21.93
N HIS A 625 -25.28 -3.87 20.96
CA HIS A 625 -24.26 -2.84 20.96
C HIS A 625 -24.86 -1.45 20.69
N LEU A 626 -25.72 -1.29 19.68
CA LEU A 626 -26.47 -0.05 19.47
C LEU A 626 -27.35 0.30 20.68
N ARG A 627 -27.89 -0.71 21.36
CA ARG A 627 -28.61 -0.52 22.62
C ARG A 627 -27.72 0.10 23.69
N PHE A 628 -26.46 -0.32 23.81
CA PHE A 628 -25.51 0.29 24.74
C PHE A 628 -25.25 1.76 24.40
N HIS A 629 -25.05 2.11 23.12
CA HIS A 629 -24.81 3.51 22.74
C HIS A 629 -25.97 4.43 23.10
N VAL A 630 -27.21 3.94 22.95
CA VAL A 630 -28.39 4.72 23.36
C VAL A 630 -28.32 5.05 24.86
N TYR A 631 -27.86 4.12 25.69
CA TYR A 631 -27.74 4.32 27.13
C TYR A 631 -26.48 5.08 27.53
N ASP A 632 -25.36 4.91 26.84
CA ASP A 632 -24.13 5.67 27.07
C ASP A 632 -24.36 7.14 26.72
N LEU A 633 -24.94 7.43 25.55
CA LEU A 633 -25.38 8.79 25.19
C LEU A 633 -26.38 9.37 26.20
N ALA A 634 -27.29 8.56 26.73
CA ALA A 634 -28.22 9.02 27.76
C ALA A 634 -27.48 9.44 29.04
N ASN A 635 -26.46 8.68 29.43
CA ASN A 635 -25.62 8.99 30.59
C ASN A 635 -24.77 10.23 30.34
N ASP A 636 -24.06 10.30 29.21
CA ASP A 636 -23.18 11.41 28.83
C ASP A 636 -23.96 12.73 28.70
N TRP A 637 -25.20 12.67 28.21
CA TRP A 637 -26.08 13.82 28.10
C TRP A 637 -26.94 14.08 29.34
N THR A 638 -26.77 13.30 30.42
CA THR A 638 -27.52 13.43 31.69
C THR A 638 -29.05 13.39 31.48
N LEU A 639 -29.51 12.49 30.63
CA LEU A 639 -30.93 12.27 30.31
C LEU A 639 -31.55 11.20 31.21
N SER A 640 -32.87 11.24 31.36
CA SER A 640 -33.62 10.22 32.11
C SER A 640 -33.57 8.86 31.39
N ALA A 641 -32.74 7.94 31.89
CA ALA A 641 -32.67 6.57 31.36
C ALA A 641 -34.02 5.84 31.47
N ASP A 642 -34.80 6.10 32.51
CA ASP A 642 -36.10 5.44 32.72
C ASP A 642 -37.17 5.91 31.73
N GLU A 643 -37.08 7.15 31.22
CA GLU A 643 -37.94 7.59 30.12
C GLU A 643 -37.62 6.87 28.79
N ILE A 644 -36.34 6.57 28.54
CA ILE A 644 -35.90 5.82 27.36
C ILE A 644 -36.32 4.35 27.51
N LYS A 645 -36.06 3.74 28.68
CA LYS A 645 -36.52 2.37 29.01
C LYS A 645 -38.04 2.23 28.90
N SER A 646 -38.80 3.25 29.34
CA SER A 646 -40.26 3.24 29.20
C SER A 646 -40.67 3.09 27.72
N LYS A 647 -40.03 3.86 26.83
CA LYS A 647 -40.29 3.77 25.39
C LYS A 647 -39.86 2.43 24.80
N GLU A 648 -38.72 1.90 25.23
CA GLU A 648 -38.22 0.57 24.85
C GLU A 648 -39.22 -0.52 25.19
N VAL A 649 -39.69 -0.56 26.44
CA VAL A 649 -40.66 -1.53 26.94
C VAL A 649 -41.95 -1.49 26.12
N ILE A 650 -42.46 -0.29 25.84
CA ILE A 650 -43.67 -0.11 25.03
C ILE A 650 -43.47 -0.64 23.62
N ALA A 651 -42.34 -0.33 22.98
CA ALA A 651 -42.05 -0.81 21.63
C ALA A 651 -41.95 -2.34 21.57
N LEU A 652 -41.31 -2.97 22.57
CA LEU A 652 -41.21 -4.43 22.66
C LEU A 652 -42.59 -5.08 22.83
N PHE A 653 -43.46 -4.53 23.69
CA PHE A 653 -44.85 -5.00 23.77
C PHE A 653 -45.67 -4.68 22.51
N GLN A 654 -45.40 -3.61 21.78
CA GLN A 654 -46.07 -3.41 20.48
C GLN A 654 -45.68 -4.50 19.48
N LYS A 655 -44.43 -4.98 19.53
CA LYS A 655 -43.87 -6.02 18.64
C LYS A 655 -44.17 -7.47 19.07
N GLY A 656 -44.64 -7.69 20.30
CA GLY A 656 -44.90 -9.04 20.82
C GLY A 656 -43.72 -9.69 21.55
N LEU A 657 -42.67 -8.93 21.86
CA LEU A 657 -41.45 -9.39 22.53
C LEU A 657 -41.56 -9.23 24.06
N ASP A 658 -42.57 -9.86 24.64
CA ASP A 658 -43.01 -9.65 26.03
C ASP A 658 -41.95 -10.08 27.07
N SER A 659 -41.18 -11.13 26.76
CA SER A 659 -40.11 -11.61 27.63
C SER A 659 -39.00 -10.57 27.78
N GLU A 660 -38.54 -10.00 26.65
CA GLU A 660 -37.51 -8.96 26.64
C GLU A 660 -38.00 -7.68 27.33
N ALA A 661 -39.27 -7.30 27.09
CA ALA A 661 -39.87 -6.14 27.75
C ALA A 661 -39.88 -6.30 29.28
N LYS A 662 -40.18 -7.50 29.78
CA LYS A 662 -40.15 -7.82 31.22
C LYS A 662 -38.75 -7.73 31.82
N ASP A 663 -37.72 -8.11 31.06
CA ASP A 663 -36.33 -7.98 31.55
C ASP A 663 -35.91 -6.53 31.72
N VAL A 664 -36.33 -5.64 30.80
CA VAL A 664 -36.09 -4.19 30.94
C VAL A 664 -36.88 -3.61 32.12
N LEU A 665 -38.15 -3.99 32.30
CA LEU A 665 -38.99 -3.54 33.43
C LEU A 665 -38.39 -3.82 34.80
N ARG A 666 -37.62 -4.91 34.96
CA ARG A 666 -37.00 -5.29 36.25
C ARG A 666 -35.95 -4.30 36.73
N VAL A 667 -35.29 -3.60 35.80
CA VAL A 667 -34.18 -2.66 36.08
C VAL A 667 -34.60 -1.19 36.00
N MET A 668 -35.91 -0.92 35.95
CA MET A 668 -36.47 0.43 35.98
C MET A 668 -36.73 0.89 37.41
N GLU A 669 -36.28 2.10 37.75
CA GLU A 669 -36.46 2.70 39.07
C GLU A 669 -37.78 3.48 39.11
N ASN A 670 -38.01 4.36 38.13
CA ASN A 670 -39.23 5.16 37.97
C ASN A 670 -40.14 4.59 36.85
N MET A 671 -41.45 4.50 37.13
CA MET A 671 -42.49 3.97 36.23
C MET A 671 -43.69 4.91 36.07
N GLU A 672 -43.62 6.18 36.48
CA GLU A 672 -44.77 7.09 36.60
C GLU A 672 -45.88 6.96 35.54
N LEU A 673 -45.57 7.17 34.25
CA LEU A 673 -46.56 7.12 33.17
C LEU A 673 -46.69 5.76 32.48
N LEU A 674 -45.71 4.88 32.70
CA LEU A 674 -45.57 3.61 31.99
C LEU A 674 -46.80 2.68 32.13
N PRO A 675 -47.42 2.47 33.30
CA PRO A 675 -48.57 1.58 33.42
C PRO A 675 -49.76 2.01 32.55
N TYR A 676 -49.96 3.32 32.36
CA TYR A 676 -51.06 3.84 31.54
C TYR A 676 -50.79 3.58 30.05
N GLU A 677 -49.56 3.80 29.60
CA GLU A 677 -49.18 3.51 28.21
C GLU A 677 -49.17 1.99 27.93
N LEU A 678 -48.77 1.16 28.90
CA LEU A 678 -48.88 -0.29 28.82
C LEU A 678 -50.33 -0.77 28.74
N PHE A 679 -51.23 -0.11 29.48
CA PHE A 679 -52.67 -0.38 29.39
C PHE A 679 -53.18 -0.10 27.97
N ASP A 680 -52.76 1.00 27.35
CA ASP A 680 -53.12 1.31 25.97
C ASP A 680 -52.61 0.25 24.98
N VAL A 681 -51.41 -0.30 25.21
CA VAL A 681 -50.86 -1.46 24.45
C VAL A 681 -51.72 -2.70 24.62
N ALA A 682 -52.10 -3.00 25.85
CA ALA A 682 -52.95 -4.15 26.15
C ALA A 682 -54.32 -4.01 25.47
N VAL A 683 -54.95 -2.83 25.55
CA VAL A 683 -56.22 -2.54 24.87
C VAL A 683 -56.09 -2.62 23.34
N ALA A 684 -54.99 -2.12 22.77
CA ALA A 684 -54.73 -2.21 21.34
C ALA A 684 -54.57 -3.67 20.86
N ARG A 685 -53.94 -4.53 21.67
CA ARG A 685 -53.81 -5.98 21.39
C ARG A 685 -55.17 -6.67 21.44
N VAL A 686 -55.99 -6.34 22.45
CA VAL A 686 -57.39 -6.80 22.54
C VAL A 686 -58.14 -6.42 21.25
N ARG A 687 -58.09 -5.14 20.84
CA ARG A 687 -58.70 -4.65 19.59
C ARG A 687 -58.25 -5.46 18.37
N LYS A 688 -56.94 -5.59 18.16
CA LYS A 688 -56.40 -6.32 17.00
C LYS A 688 -56.79 -7.79 16.99
N TRP A 689 -56.87 -8.42 18.16
CA TRP A 689 -57.35 -9.78 18.32
C TRP A 689 -58.83 -9.92 17.93
N PHE A 690 -59.68 -8.96 18.33
CA PHE A 690 -61.09 -8.89 17.91
C PHE A 690 -61.28 -8.66 16.41
N ASP A 691 -60.39 -7.91 15.77
CA ASP A 691 -60.47 -7.57 14.34
C ASP A 691 -60.01 -8.73 13.44
N THR A 692 -59.05 -9.54 13.87
CA THR A 692 -58.42 -10.58 13.01
C THR A 692 -59.18 -11.92 13.03
N ASN A 693 -59.97 -12.19 14.08
CA ASN A 693 -60.76 -13.41 14.22
C ASN A 693 -62.09 -13.36 13.43
N GLU A 694 -62.03 -13.18 12.11
CA GLU A 694 -63.21 -13.26 11.22
C GLU A 694 -63.85 -14.66 11.19
N LYS A 695 -63.15 -15.70 11.69
CA LYS A 695 -63.60 -17.10 11.70
C LYS A 695 -64.29 -17.55 13.01
N GLU A 696 -64.38 -16.70 14.03
CA GLU A 696 -65.04 -17.07 15.30
C GLU A 696 -66.54 -16.75 15.30
N ASP A 697 -67.29 -17.74 15.76
CA ASP A 697 -68.74 -17.85 15.80
C ASP A 697 -69.47 -16.56 16.24
N LEU A 698 -70.56 -16.20 15.55
CA LEU A 698 -71.43 -15.06 15.90
C LEU A 698 -71.87 -15.11 17.37
N MET A 699 -71.98 -16.33 17.92
CA MET A 699 -72.33 -16.62 19.30
C MET A 699 -71.24 -16.19 20.30
N MET A 700 -69.95 -16.40 19.98
CA MET A 700 -68.82 -15.92 20.80
C MET A 700 -68.71 -14.40 20.75
N ARG A 701 -68.98 -13.78 19.61
CA ARG A 701 -69.04 -12.31 19.50
C ARG A 701 -70.19 -11.72 20.33
N GLY A 702 -71.35 -12.40 20.34
CA GLY A 702 -72.51 -12.04 21.18
C GLY A 702 -72.23 -12.18 22.69
N LEU A 703 -71.59 -13.27 23.11
CA LEU A 703 -71.15 -13.47 24.50
C LEU A 703 -70.14 -12.37 24.91
N ARG A 704 -69.14 -12.09 24.07
CA ARG A 704 -68.15 -11.02 24.31
C ARG A 704 -68.80 -9.65 24.49
N MET A 705 -69.79 -9.31 23.65
CA MET A 705 -70.55 -8.06 23.77
C MET A 705 -71.39 -7.97 25.06
N SER A 706 -71.80 -9.11 25.65
CA SER A 706 -72.51 -9.14 26.93
C SER A 706 -71.60 -9.01 28.15
N CYS A 707 -70.33 -9.41 28.02
CA CYS A 707 -69.30 -9.32 29.07
C CYS A 707 -68.57 -7.97 29.11
N MET A 708 -68.79 -7.13 28.09
CA MET A 708 -68.12 -5.83 27.94
C MET A 708 -69.02 -4.69 28.42
N ASP A 709 -68.50 -3.85 29.30
CA ASP A 709 -69.20 -2.63 29.69
C ASP A 709 -68.96 -1.49 28.67
N ASN A 710 -69.77 -0.43 28.78
CA ASN A 710 -69.67 0.74 27.88
C ASN A 710 -68.29 1.44 27.97
N ARG A 711 -67.57 1.29 29.09
CA ARG A 711 -66.26 1.93 29.29
C ARG A 711 -65.17 1.14 28.55
N MET A 712 -65.18 -0.18 28.63
CA MET A 712 -64.28 -1.07 27.89
C MET A 712 -64.49 -0.95 26.38
N MET A 713 -65.75 -0.93 25.93
CA MET A 713 -66.08 -0.72 24.51
C MET A 713 -65.55 0.61 23.98
N LYS A 714 -65.59 1.66 24.81
CA LYS A 714 -65.04 2.97 24.48
C LYS A 714 -63.53 2.91 24.31
N CYS A 715 -62.80 2.30 25.26
CA CYS A 715 -61.34 2.14 25.18
C CYS A 715 -60.88 1.40 23.90
N ILE A 716 -61.56 0.29 23.55
CA ILE A 716 -61.23 -0.45 22.32
C ILE A 716 -61.47 0.38 21.07
N ARG A 717 -62.61 1.08 20.98
CA ARG A 717 -62.96 1.88 19.79
C ARG A 717 -62.07 3.11 19.60
N GLU A 718 -61.63 3.70 20.70
CA GLU A 718 -60.76 4.88 20.69
C GLU A 718 -59.28 4.50 20.46
N SER A 719 -58.90 3.25 20.69
CA SER A 719 -57.54 2.77 20.44
C SER A 719 -57.23 2.79 18.94
N LYS A 720 -56.19 3.55 18.58
CA LYS A 720 -55.65 3.67 17.21
C LYS A 720 -54.27 3.03 17.06
N MET A 721 -53.72 2.52 18.16
CA MET A 721 -52.32 2.11 18.19
C MET A 721 -52.10 0.79 17.46
N GLU A 722 -51.05 0.74 16.65
CA GLU A 722 -50.65 -0.47 15.95
C GLU A 722 -49.83 -1.38 16.87
N VAL A 723 -50.17 -2.66 16.85
CA VAL A 723 -49.54 -3.71 17.65
C VAL A 723 -49.51 -5.00 16.83
N VAL A 724 -48.68 -5.98 17.18
CA VAL A 724 -48.70 -7.32 16.56
C VAL A 724 -49.85 -8.15 17.15
N LEU A 725 -50.37 -9.12 16.37
CA LEU A 725 -51.37 -10.07 16.88
C LEU A 725 -50.67 -11.04 17.84
N VAL A 726 -51.15 -11.12 19.07
CA VAL A 726 -50.61 -12.00 20.12
C VAL A 726 -51.70 -12.90 20.70
N PRO A 727 -51.35 -14.07 21.27
CA PRO A 727 -52.28 -14.93 21.99
C PRO A 727 -53.01 -14.21 23.14
N PRO A 728 -54.26 -14.61 23.46
CA PRO A 728 -54.99 -14.06 24.60
C PRO A 728 -54.24 -14.20 25.94
N ASP A 729 -53.45 -15.25 26.13
CA ASP A 729 -52.62 -15.43 27.32
C ASP A 729 -51.62 -14.29 27.52
N ASP A 730 -50.94 -13.85 26.46
CA ASP A 730 -49.97 -12.76 26.53
C ASP A 730 -50.66 -11.42 26.81
N ILE A 731 -51.87 -11.21 26.29
CA ILE A 731 -52.68 -10.03 26.61
C ILE A 731 -53.05 -10.03 28.10
N LYS A 732 -53.47 -11.19 28.64
CA LYS A 732 -53.79 -11.35 30.06
C LYS A 732 -52.56 -11.11 30.94
N GLN A 733 -51.40 -11.63 30.54
CA GLN A 733 -50.14 -11.40 31.25
C GLN A 733 -49.72 -9.92 31.20
N LEU A 734 -49.93 -9.23 30.08
CA LEU A 734 -49.68 -7.79 29.98
C LEU A 734 -50.63 -6.97 30.87
N MET A 735 -51.91 -7.34 30.94
CA MET A 735 -52.87 -6.69 31.86
C MET A 735 -52.46 -6.90 33.33
N LEU A 736 -51.98 -8.09 33.69
CA LEU A 736 -51.43 -8.34 35.02
C LEU A 736 -50.19 -7.47 35.28
N GLN A 737 -49.31 -7.35 34.28
CA GLN A 737 -48.12 -6.51 34.36
C GLN A 737 -48.47 -5.03 34.55
N VAL A 738 -49.51 -4.52 33.87
CA VAL A 738 -50.03 -3.14 34.08
C VAL A 738 -50.39 -2.93 35.54
N ARG A 739 -51.11 -3.88 36.15
CA ARG A 739 -51.53 -3.78 37.55
C ARG A 739 -50.34 -3.80 38.52
N ILE A 740 -49.36 -4.69 38.27
CA ILE A 740 -48.11 -4.72 39.04
C ILE A 740 -47.37 -3.38 38.94
N CYS A 741 -47.34 -2.76 37.75
CA CYS A 741 -46.71 -1.46 37.58
C CYS A 741 -47.50 -0.33 38.26
N LEU A 742 -48.84 -0.38 38.27
CA LEU A 742 -49.69 0.59 38.98
C LEU A 742 -49.44 0.60 40.50
N ASP A 743 -49.16 -0.56 41.09
CA ASP A 743 -48.81 -0.68 42.52
C ASP A 743 -47.50 0.05 42.87
N ARG A 744 -46.66 0.35 41.87
CA ARG A 744 -45.39 1.09 42.04
C ARG A 744 -45.51 2.59 41.78
N VAL A 745 -46.67 3.09 41.36
CA VAL A 745 -46.92 4.51 41.08
C VAL A 745 -47.74 5.13 42.23
N GLN A 746 -47.63 6.45 42.41
CA GLN A 746 -48.45 7.16 43.41
C GLN A 746 -49.95 6.95 43.15
N LEU A 747 -50.68 6.63 44.21
CA LEU A 747 -52.13 6.46 44.20
C LEU A 747 -52.83 7.74 43.70
N SER A 748 -53.50 7.63 42.56
CA SER A 748 -54.30 8.68 41.95
C SER A 748 -55.65 8.14 41.47
N ASP A 749 -56.62 9.03 41.26
CA ASP A 749 -57.92 8.66 40.68
C ASP A 749 -57.78 7.98 39.31
N GLN A 750 -56.73 8.33 38.55
CA GLN A 750 -56.42 7.71 37.27
C GLN A 750 -55.88 6.29 37.46
N ALA A 751 -54.95 6.09 38.40
CA ALA A 751 -54.41 4.77 38.73
C ALA A 751 -55.51 3.78 39.15
N VAL A 752 -56.44 4.20 40.01
CA VAL A 752 -57.56 3.37 40.46
C VAL A 752 -58.49 3.00 39.31
N LYS A 753 -58.81 3.96 38.43
CA LYS A 753 -59.63 3.71 37.24
C LYS A 753 -58.98 2.73 36.28
N THR A 754 -57.67 2.87 36.04
CA THR A 754 -56.92 1.97 35.16
C THR A 754 -56.80 0.56 35.75
N ASP A 755 -56.57 0.39 37.07
CA ASP A 755 -56.57 -0.94 37.71
C ASP A 755 -57.94 -1.62 37.60
N CYS A 756 -59.04 -0.89 37.85
CA CYS A 756 -60.39 -1.44 37.68
C CYS A 756 -60.64 -1.92 36.25
N LEU A 757 -60.30 -1.11 35.24
CA LEU A 757 -60.47 -1.48 33.84
C LEU A 757 -59.57 -2.67 33.46
N ALA A 758 -58.31 -2.69 33.92
CA ALA A 758 -57.39 -3.81 33.67
C ALA A 758 -57.96 -5.13 34.22
N ARG A 759 -58.53 -5.14 35.43
CA ARG A 759 -59.21 -6.34 36.00
C ARG A 759 -60.41 -6.78 35.19
N ASP A 760 -61.20 -5.85 34.66
CA ASP A 760 -62.36 -6.18 33.85
C ASP A 760 -61.94 -6.74 32.47
N PHE A 761 -60.86 -6.23 31.88
CA PHE A 761 -60.25 -6.84 30.69
C PHE A 761 -59.64 -8.22 30.96
N GLU A 762 -58.99 -8.45 32.10
CA GLU A 762 -58.49 -9.78 32.50
C GLU A 762 -59.60 -10.82 32.61
N LYS A 763 -60.74 -10.44 33.22
CA LYS A 763 -61.94 -11.31 33.31
C LYS A 763 -62.49 -11.60 31.93
N LEU A 764 -62.61 -10.58 31.08
CA LEU A 764 -63.07 -10.74 29.70
C LEU A 764 -62.19 -11.74 28.95
N ILE A 765 -60.87 -11.58 28.99
CA ILE A 765 -59.93 -12.49 28.31
C ILE A 765 -60.05 -13.92 28.85
N THR A 766 -60.18 -14.07 30.17
CA THR A 766 -60.32 -15.40 30.82
C THR A 766 -61.65 -16.09 30.48
N MET A 767 -62.72 -15.34 30.22
CA MET A 767 -64.02 -15.90 29.80
C MET A 767 -64.07 -16.24 28.30
N ILE A 768 -63.11 -15.72 27.53
CA ILE A 768 -63.06 -15.86 26.07
C ILE A 768 -62.15 -17.03 25.65
N GLN A 769 -61.13 -17.32 26.45
CA GLN A 769 -60.33 -18.56 26.41
C GLN A 769 -61.16 -19.75 26.88
#